data_AF-A0A7V7KBC8-F1
#
_entry.id   AF-A0A7V7KBC8-F1
#
_cell.length_a   1.000
_cell.length_b   1.000
_cell.length_c   1.000
_cell.angle_alpha   90.00
_cell.angle_beta   90.00
_cell.angle_gamma   90.00
#
_symmetry.space_group_name_H-M   'P 1'
#
loop_
_entity.id
_entity.type
_entity.pdbx_description
1 polymer ?
#
loop_
_entity_poly.entity_id
_entity_poly.type
_entity_poly.pdbx_seq_one_letter_code
_entity_poly.pdbx_strand_id
1 'polypeptide(L)'
;MTDLKLAHGLGFADLYGSDGLDRIDGLFVDRLGEAGDHLKERLTAARKAPAELGAKDESDLLLALAPHIEDFLGTLFGIGGELRQLAGRHGELANLYACKRLFVQRRAVKTYNAEQAESFDAVALAAELAGLMDGDFTQLQFADHVMAWLDDEEAHAEAIDLAARYAAWAAQTAAGRKLHLGDVLFSRPGKTDFLGLVRTETVEENGIAKMQTPEGCHYHRDGFALTDHGSDLTGALDEANYCVICHHRGKDSCAKGIIDRKTGTFGKNPLGAVLAGCPLEMKISEKNQAKMDGLATAALALAMVDNPLLAATGHRICNDCMLACIYQKQDPVNIPQVETRILKDVLALPWGFEIYSLLSRWNPLNIRRPLPLAASGYKVLIVGLGPAGFNLAHHLINEGHAVVAVDGLKIEPLRPALSGVTESGGRTAFQPIRDIGLLHESLDGRVMDGFGGVAEYGITVRWDKNFLRVIRLLLERRQRFAMLGGVRFGSAIFDDSAFEMGFDHIALCLGAGRPTYLSVANGLARGVRQASDFLMALQLTGAAKMSSVANLQIRLPVVVIGGGLTAIDTATEALAYYVRQVEKFLARYETLTAELGEESVRVSWTEEEKGIADAFLSHAGAIRGERKAAAKADREPRFGDLLDQWGGATIAYRRRMIDAPSYTLNHDEIVKALEQGVRFAELLAPVAVEIDKYGHVKALRLACQAIGEDGRPAPTGEQEVTLPAGSVLVAAGTVPNTVLAREHPGFAAMDGKYYQAVDEDGNPVTPENLVKPEQARVMMKVRGDGRGVSFFGDLHPSYAGNVVKAMASAKQGYPAISRMLAKIEPSPVSADELIAAVNDGLRPRVHEVIRLTPSIVEVVVRAPFAARAFRPGQFFRLQNYESHAKRFDGTSLAMEGTALTGAWVDRDKGLVAMIVLEMGGSSSLCTLLEPGEPVVLMGPTGAPTETPAGETVLLAGGGLGNAVLFSIGQAFREAGSKVLYFGAYKKVADRYHVENILAAADAIVWCCDETPGFEPSRRQDRAFVGNVVEAMAAYGKGELGKQPIPIGDVDRLIAIGSDMMMAAVSEARHKVLKDYLKPGHVAIGSINSPMQCMMKQICAQCLQPHKDPVSGEESVVFSCFNQDQLLDHVVFPALRQRLCQNAVHEKLTRQWIAHCMEQLKERQKTV
;
A
#
# COMPACT_ATOMS: atom_id res chain seq x y z
N MET A 1 4.22 4.28 -35.06
CA MET A 1 3.46 3.03 -34.82
C MET A 1 4.27 1.90 -35.42
N THR A 2 4.80 1.00 -34.61
CA THR A 2 5.50 -0.21 -35.07
C THR A 2 4.51 -1.35 -34.96
N ASP A 3 3.95 -1.81 -36.08
CA ASP A 3 3.06 -2.95 -36.11
C ASP A 3 3.83 -4.21 -35.68
N LEU A 4 3.41 -4.84 -34.58
CA LEU A 4 3.90 -6.15 -34.18
C LEU A 4 3.57 -7.15 -35.29
N LYS A 5 4.61 -7.72 -35.91
CA LYS A 5 4.49 -8.78 -36.91
C LYS A 5 4.82 -10.11 -36.25
N LEU A 6 3.82 -10.96 -36.07
CA LEU A 6 4.01 -12.31 -35.55
C LEU A 6 4.24 -13.29 -36.70
N ALA A 7 4.99 -14.36 -36.42
CA ALA A 7 5.14 -15.47 -37.36
C ALA A 7 3.82 -16.23 -37.57
N HIS A 8 3.82 -17.17 -38.52
CA HIS A 8 2.69 -18.09 -38.80
C HIS A 8 1.36 -17.41 -39.17
N GLY A 9 1.40 -16.17 -39.67
CA GLY A 9 0.21 -15.42 -40.06
C GLY A 9 -0.69 -15.03 -38.88
N LEU A 10 -0.15 -14.97 -37.67
CA LEU A 10 -0.87 -14.53 -36.48
C LEU A 10 -0.92 -12.99 -36.42
N GLY A 11 -2.03 -12.46 -35.95
CA GLY A 11 -2.21 -11.04 -35.62
C GLY A 11 -2.08 -10.78 -34.12
N PHE A 12 -1.89 -9.53 -33.71
CA PHE A 12 -1.79 -9.18 -32.29
C PHE A 12 -3.00 -9.63 -31.45
N ALA A 13 -4.21 -9.58 -32.02
CA ALA A 13 -5.43 -10.04 -31.37
C ALA A 13 -5.42 -11.56 -31.07
N ASP A 14 -4.68 -12.37 -31.86
CA ASP A 14 -4.55 -13.81 -31.63
C ASP A 14 -3.81 -14.12 -30.32
N LEU A 15 -3.02 -13.18 -29.80
CA LEU A 15 -2.38 -13.34 -28.48
C LEU A 15 -3.38 -13.27 -27.32
N TYR A 16 -4.63 -12.83 -27.56
CA TYR A 16 -5.65 -12.60 -26.53
C TYR A 16 -6.90 -13.49 -26.68
N GLY A 17 -7.31 -13.81 -27.91
CA GLY A 17 -8.50 -14.63 -28.18
C GLY A 17 -8.26 -16.13 -27.97
N SER A 18 -9.29 -16.88 -27.56
CA SER A 18 -9.20 -18.35 -27.36
C SER A 18 -8.67 -19.07 -28.60
N ASP A 19 -9.25 -18.77 -29.76
CA ASP A 19 -8.90 -19.44 -31.02
C ASP A 19 -7.46 -19.15 -31.43
N GLY A 20 -6.97 -17.94 -31.14
CA GLY A 20 -5.58 -17.56 -31.36
C GLY A 20 -4.63 -18.31 -30.42
N LEU A 21 -4.97 -18.44 -29.14
CA LEU A 21 -4.18 -19.20 -28.17
C LEU A 21 -4.15 -20.71 -28.49
N ASP A 22 -5.27 -21.30 -28.90
CA ASP A 22 -5.34 -22.70 -29.33
C ASP A 22 -4.46 -22.95 -30.56
N ARG A 23 -4.48 -22.03 -31.53
CA ARG A 23 -3.57 -22.07 -32.70
C ARG A 23 -2.11 -21.99 -32.28
N ILE A 24 -1.75 -21.10 -31.35
CA ILE A 24 -0.38 -20.97 -30.83
C ILE A 24 0.07 -22.26 -30.15
N ASP A 25 -0.78 -22.86 -29.30
CA ASP A 25 -0.46 -24.13 -28.64
C ASP A 25 -0.27 -25.26 -29.66
N GLY A 26 -1.17 -25.38 -30.64
CA GLY A 26 -1.04 -26.36 -31.73
C GLY A 26 0.28 -26.21 -32.51
N LEU A 27 0.64 -24.98 -32.89
CA LEU A 27 1.91 -24.68 -33.57
C LEU A 27 3.13 -25.10 -32.74
N PHE A 28 3.10 -24.84 -31.42
CA PHE A 28 4.17 -25.27 -30.52
C PHE A 28 4.25 -26.80 -30.42
N VAL A 29 3.11 -27.48 -30.24
CA VAL A 29 3.04 -28.94 -30.17
C VAL A 29 3.51 -29.60 -31.47
N ASP A 30 3.18 -29.03 -32.62
CA ASP A 30 3.64 -29.54 -33.92
C ASP A 30 5.15 -29.37 -34.11
N ARG A 31 5.71 -28.22 -33.70
CA ARG A 31 7.16 -28.01 -33.66
C ARG A 31 7.89 -29.06 -32.82
N LEU A 32 7.33 -29.49 -31.69
CA LEU A 32 7.92 -30.57 -30.88
C LEU A 32 7.93 -31.92 -31.61
N GLY A 33 7.02 -32.14 -32.55
CA GLY A 33 7.00 -33.34 -33.40
C GLY A 33 8.16 -33.38 -34.39
N GLU A 34 8.68 -32.22 -34.79
CA GLU A 34 9.81 -32.09 -35.72
C GLU A 34 11.17 -32.29 -35.05
N ALA A 35 11.24 -32.17 -33.72
CA ALA A 35 12.49 -32.23 -32.94
C ALA A 35 13.07 -33.67 -32.78
N GLY A 36 12.31 -34.73 -33.07
CA GLY A 36 12.80 -36.12 -33.09
C GLY A 36 12.90 -36.84 -31.73
N ASP A 37 12.78 -36.14 -30.59
CA ASP A 37 13.01 -36.69 -29.24
C ASP A 37 11.74 -37.24 -28.53
N HIS A 38 10.69 -37.60 -29.27
CA HIS A 38 9.38 -38.01 -28.74
C HIS A 38 8.74 -37.00 -27.77
N LEU A 39 9.17 -35.73 -27.78
CA LEU A 39 8.69 -34.69 -26.85
C LEU A 39 7.21 -34.37 -27.02
N LYS A 40 6.70 -34.39 -28.26
CA LYS A 40 5.27 -34.24 -28.56
C LYS A 40 4.43 -35.32 -27.86
N GLU A 41 4.87 -36.58 -27.93
CA GLU A 41 4.18 -37.72 -27.31
C GLU A 41 4.23 -37.63 -25.78
N ARG A 42 5.41 -37.31 -25.22
CA ARG A 42 5.60 -37.13 -23.78
C ARG A 42 4.74 -35.99 -23.22
N LEU A 43 4.71 -34.82 -23.87
CA LEU A 43 3.88 -33.69 -23.46
C LEU A 43 2.39 -34.02 -23.56
N THR A 44 1.97 -34.68 -24.66
CA THR A 44 0.57 -35.07 -24.86
C THR A 44 0.11 -36.09 -23.79
N ALA A 45 0.94 -37.08 -23.50
CA ALA A 45 0.67 -38.05 -22.43
C ALA A 45 0.58 -37.37 -21.06
N ALA A 46 1.53 -36.49 -20.74
CA ALA A 46 1.56 -35.74 -19.50
C ALA A 46 0.31 -34.84 -19.32
N ARG A 47 -0.14 -34.16 -20.39
CA ARG A 47 -1.35 -33.34 -20.36
C ARG A 47 -2.63 -34.16 -20.18
N LYS A 48 -2.66 -35.40 -20.68
CA LYS A 48 -3.82 -36.30 -20.54
C LYS A 48 -3.97 -36.83 -19.11
N ALA A 49 -2.86 -37.11 -18.42
CA ALA A 49 -2.85 -37.66 -17.07
C ALA A 49 -1.79 -36.99 -16.17
N PRO A 50 -1.93 -35.68 -15.87
CA PRO A 50 -0.90 -34.92 -15.16
C PRO A 50 -0.71 -35.35 -13.70
N ALA A 51 -1.68 -36.06 -13.11
CA ALA A 51 -1.58 -36.59 -11.77
C ALA A 51 -0.72 -37.87 -11.68
N GLU A 52 -0.49 -38.55 -12.81
CA GLU A 52 0.33 -39.77 -12.88
C GLU A 52 1.83 -39.45 -13.08
N LEU A 53 2.16 -38.19 -13.40
CA LEU A 53 3.54 -37.75 -13.63
C LEU A 53 4.26 -37.51 -12.29
N GLY A 54 5.29 -38.31 -12.01
CA GLY A 54 6.13 -38.13 -10.84
C GLY A 54 6.84 -36.77 -10.86
N ALA A 55 7.10 -36.19 -9.69
CA ALA A 55 7.69 -34.84 -9.59
C ALA A 55 9.01 -34.70 -10.35
N LYS A 56 9.87 -35.72 -10.29
CA LYS A 56 11.15 -35.74 -11.03
C LYS A 56 10.92 -35.81 -12.54
N ASP A 57 10.05 -36.70 -13.00
CA ASP A 57 9.74 -36.87 -14.43
C ASP A 57 9.08 -35.61 -15.01
N GLU A 58 8.29 -34.90 -14.18
CA GLU A 58 7.76 -33.59 -14.51
C GLU A 58 8.90 -32.58 -14.70
N SER A 59 9.80 -32.41 -13.73
CA SER A 59 10.93 -31.49 -13.85
C SER A 59 11.82 -31.81 -15.07
N ASP A 60 12.13 -33.08 -15.30
CA ASP A 60 12.93 -33.54 -16.44
C ASP A 60 12.22 -33.24 -17.78
N LEU A 61 10.90 -33.42 -17.86
CA LEU A 61 10.11 -33.04 -19.04
C LEU A 61 10.10 -31.52 -19.26
N LEU A 62 9.87 -30.73 -18.21
CA LEU A 62 9.81 -29.27 -18.33
C LEU A 62 11.15 -28.66 -18.78
N LEU A 63 12.27 -29.17 -18.24
CA LEU A 63 13.60 -28.76 -18.68
C LEU A 63 13.90 -29.21 -20.12
N ALA A 64 13.46 -30.40 -20.53
CA ALA A 64 13.59 -30.83 -21.93
C ALA A 64 12.77 -29.96 -22.89
N LEU A 65 11.64 -29.39 -22.45
CA LEU A 65 10.82 -28.48 -23.26
C LEU A 65 11.36 -27.04 -23.27
N ALA A 66 12.23 -26.66 -22.32
CA ALA A 66 12.70 -25.29 -22.13
C ALA A 66 13.42 -24.69 -23.36
N PRO A 67 14.35 -25.38 -24.05
CA PRO A 67 14.97 -24.84 -25.26
C PRO A 67 13.96 -24.62 -26.40
N HIS A 68 12.97 -25.50 -26.51
CA HIS A 68 11.98 -25.43 -27.59
C HIS A 68 11.00 -24.27 -27.42
N ILE A 69 10.62 -23.93 -26.18
CA ILE A 69 9.79 -22.76 -25.92
C ILE A 69 10.56 -21.46 -26.14
N GLU A 70 11.85 -21.40 -25.77
CA GLU A 70 12.73 -20.25 -26.05
C GLU A 70 12.79 -19.96 -27.55
N ASP A 71 13.11 -20.97 -28.35
CA ASP A 71 13.21 -20.84 -29.81
C ASP A 71 11.86 -20.52 -30.46
N PHE A 72 10.77 -21.12 -29.96
CA PHE A 72 9.44 -20.86 -30.47
C PHE A 72 9.03 -19.41 -30.22
N LEU A 73 9.22 -18.89 -29.01
CA LEU A 73 8.94 -17.48 -28.69
C LEU A 73 9.84 -16.53 -29.50
N GLY A 74 11.12 -16.87 -29.66
CA GLY A 74 12.05 -16.11 -30.51
C GLY A 74 11.60 -16.02 -31.96
N THR A 75 11.05 -17.11 -32.51
CA THR A 75 10.50 -17.16 -33.86
C THR A 75 9.17 -16.41 -33.95
N LEU A 76 8.26 -16.65 -33.00
CA LEU A 76 6.92 -16.08 -32.96
C LEU A 76 6.95 -14.55 -32.95
N PHE A 77 7.80 -13.96 -32.11
CA PHE A 77 7.93 -12.50 -31.97
C PHE A 77 9.01 -11.89 -32.88
N GLY A 78 9.76 -12.71 -33.62
CA GLY A 78 10.84 -12.24 -34.49
C GLY A 78 12.03 -11.64 -33.73
N ILE A 79 12.33 -12.14 -32.53
CA ILE A 79 13.39 -11.65 -31.64
C ILE A 79 14.53 -12.66 -31.39
N GLY A 80 14.65 -13.67 -32.26
CA GLY A 80 15.66 -14.72 -32.08
C GLY A 80 17.11 -14.19 -32.07
N GLY A 81 17.38 -13.03 -32.68
CA GLY A 81 18.70 -12.38 -32.62
C GLY A 81 19.01 -11.84 -31.22
N GLU A 82 18.05 -11.14 -30.63
CA GLU A 82 18.13 -10.56 -29.30
C GLU A 82 18.23 -11.63 -28.21
N LEU A 83 17.50 -12.76 -28.36
CA LEU A 83 17.65 -13.92 -27.47
C LEU A 83 19.05 -14.53 -27.56
N ARG A 84 19.59 -14.75 -28.77
CA ARG A 84 20.97 -15.24 -28.93
C ARG A 84 22.00 -14.27 -28.37
N GLN A 85 21.78 -12.96 -28.47
CA GLN A 85 22.66 -11.97 -27.85
C GLN A 85 22.63 -12.06 -26.32
N LEU A 86 21.45 -12.20 -25.72
CA LEU A 86 21.32 -12.38 -24.27
C LEU A 86 21.96 -13.69 -23.81
N ALA A 87 21.73 -14.80 -24.52
CA ALA A 87 22.39 -16.08 -24.26
C ALA A 87 23.92 -15.98 -24.43
N GLY A 88 24.41 -15.23 -25.43
CA GLY A 88 25.83 -14.94 -25.62
C GLY A 88 26.46 -14.27 -24.41
N ARG A 89 25.79 -13.27 -23.83
CA ARG A 89 26.23 -12.59 -22.59
C ARG A 89 26.27 -13.51 -21.37
N HIS A 90 25.45 -14.57 -21.33
CA HIS A 90 25.60 -15.61 -20.30
C HIS A 90 26.85 -16.45 -20.55
N GLY A 91 27.10 -16.84 -21.81
CA GLY A 91 28.28 -17.59 -22.22
C GLY A 91 29.58 -16.86 -21.94
N GLU A 92 29.63 -15.55 -22.18
CA GLU A 92 30.76 -14.67 -21.82
C GLU A 92 31.11 -14.75 -20.33
N LEU A 93 30.13 -15.04 -19.46
CA LEU A 93 30.35 -15.15 -18.01
C LEU A 93 30.61 -16.59 -17.54
N ALA A 94 30.57 -17.59 -18.41
CA ALA A 94 30.66 -19.00 -18.01
C ALA A 94 31.99 -19.32 -17.30
N ASN A 95 33.11 -18.82 -17.85
CA ASN A 95 34.44 -19.00 -17.27
C ASN A 95 34.56 -18.31 -15.91
N LEU A 96 33.87 -17.19 -15.68
CA LEU A 96 33.87 -16.50 -14.39
C LEU A 96 33.41 -17.42 -13.25
N TYR A 97 32.27 -18.10 -13.44
CA TYR A 97 31.71 -18.99 -12.42
C TYR A 97 32.47 -20.32 -12.33
N ALA A 98 32.95 -20.84 -13.47
CA ALA A 98 33.81 -22.02 -13.50
C ALA A 98 35.11 -21.78 -12.72
N CYS A 99 35.80 -20.66 -12.98
CA CYS A 99 37.00 -20.22 -12.27
C CYS A 99 36.72 -20.04 -10.77
N LYS A 100 35.65 -19.31 -10.41
CA LYS A 100 35.24 -19.13 -9.00
C LYS A 100 35.15 -20.46 -8.25
N ARG A 101 34.47 -21.45 -8.87
CA ARG A 101 34.22 -22.74 -8.23
C ARG A 101 35.42 -23.68 -8.25
N LEU A 102 36.03 -23.88 -9.42
CA LEU A 102 37.07 -24.88 -9.64
C LEU A 102 38.45 -24.38 -9.18
N PHE A 103 38.74 -23.10 -9.40
CA PHE A 103 40.04 -22.51 -9.09
C PHE A 103 40.02 -21.78 -7.74
N VAL A 104 39.26 -20.69 -7.60
CA VAL A 104 39.32 -19.83 -6.40
C VAL A 104 38.91 -20.62 -5.14
N GLN A 105 37.73 -21.24 -5.14
CA GLN A 105 37.19 -21.93 -3.97
C GLN A 105 37.83 -23.30 -3.70
N ARG A 106 38.11 -24.08 -4.75
CA ARG A 106 38.55 -25.47 -4.62
C ARG A 106 40.06 -25.68 -4.68
N ARG A 107 40.82 -24.75 -5.29
CA ARG A 107 42.28 -24.80 -5.39
C ARG A 107 42.90 -23.71 -4.51
N ALA A 108 42.82 -22.44 -4.90
CA ALA A 108 43.53 -21.33 -4.25
C ALA A 108 43.30 -21.24 -2.73
N VAL A 109 42.03 -21.15 -2.30
CA VAL A 109 41.64 -21.05 -0.89
C VAL A 109 41.98 -22.31 -0.07
N LYS A 110 42.05 -23.48 -0.72
CA LYS A 110 42.43 -24.72 -0.03
C LYS A 110 43.95 -24.87 0.10
N THR A 111 44.70 -24.38 -0.89
CA THR A 111 46.16 -24.45 -0.92
C THR A 111 46.78 -23.48 0.08
N TYR A 112 46.29 -22.24 0.14
CA TYR A 112 46.81 -21.20 1.03
C TYR A 112 45.78 -20.82 2.08
N ASN A 113 46.16 -20.89 3.35
CA ASN A 113 45.31 -20.43 4.44
C ASN A 113 45.31 -18.88 4.55
N ALA A 114 44.47 -18.33 5.42
CA ALA A 114 44.33 -16.89 5.57
C ALA A 114 45.61 -16.17 6.04
N GLU A 115 46.43 -16.80 6.89
CA GLU A 115 47.69 -16.21 7.37
C GLU A 115 48.75 -16.14 6.27
N GLN A 116 48.84 -17.20 5.45
CA GLN A 116 49.68 -17.23 4.26
C GLN A 116 49.21 -16.21 3.22
N ALA A 117 47.88 -16.10 3.03
CA ALA A 117 47.30 -15.13 2.12
C ALA A 117 47.65 -13.69 2.52
N GLU A 118 47.68 -13.36 3.81
CA GLU A 118 48.03 -12.03 4.32
C GLU A 118 49.50 -11.66 4.10
N SER A 119 50.41 -12.64 3.95
CA SER A 119 51.83 -12.40 3.71
C SER A 119 52.19 -12.19 2.24
N PHE A 120 51.24 -12.38 1.32
CA PHE A 120 51.47 -12.19 -0.11
C PHE A 120 51.48 -10.70 -0.50
N ASP A 121 52.47 -10.32 -1.32
CA ASP A 121 52.53 -9.00 -1.94
C ASP A 121 51.53 -8.94 -3.11
N ALA A 122 50.30 -8.55 -2.81
CA ALA A 122 49.22 -8.49 -3.79
C ALA A 122 49.47 -7.50 -4.92
N VAL A 123 50.25 -6.44 -4.68
CA VAL A 123 50.57 -5.44 -5.71
C VAL A 123 51.54 -6.03 -6.72
N ALA A 124 52.59 -6.71 -6.24
CA ALA A 124 53.52 -7.43 -7.12
C ALA A 124 52.82 -8.55 -7.89
N LEU A 125 52.02 -9.37 -7.21
CA LEU A 125 51.25 -10.46 -7.84
C LEU A 125 50.31 -9.93 -8.92
N ALA A 126 49.57 -8.85 -8.66
CA ALA A 126 48.69 -8.23 -9.66
C ALA A 126 49.46 -7.71 -10.87
N ALA A 127 50.63 -7.09 -10.66
CA ALA A 127 51.45 -6.56 -11.75
C ALA A 127 52.03 -7.67 -12.64
N GLU A 128 52.50 -8.76 -12.02
CA GLU A 128 53.00 -9.93 -12.75
C GLU A 128 51.87 -10.63 -13.53
N LEU A 129 50.70 -10.81 -12.91
CA LEU A 129 49.54 -11.40 -13.60
C LEU A 129 49.06 -10.51 -14.74
N ALA A 130 49.01 -9.19 -14.56
CA ALA A 130 48.65 -8.27 -15.64
C ALA A 130 49.61 -8.39 -16.83
N GLY A 131 50.91 -8.62 -16.59
CA GLY A 131 51.89 -8.88 -17.65
C GLY A 131 51.66 -10.19 -18.42
N LEU A 132 51.02 -11.18 -17.80
CA LEU A 132 50.64 -12.45 -18.43
C LEU A 132 49.26 -12.40 -19.12
N MET A 133 48.47 -11.33 -18.89
CA MET A 133 47.09 -11.17 -19.35
C MET A 133 46.93 -9.97 -20.31
N ASP A 134 47.98 -9.64 -21.06
CA ASP A 134 48.01 -8.51 -22.02
C ASP A 134 47.67 -7.12 -21.42
N GLY A 135 47.81 -6.94 -20.10
CA GLY A 135 47.73 -5.66 -19.40
C GLY A 135 46.38 -5.32 -18.75
N ASP A 136 45.29 -6.03 -19.05
CA ASP A 136 43.96 -5.77 -18.49
C ASP A 136 43.61 -6.72 -17.34
N PHE A 137 43.61 -6.20 -16.10
CA PHE A 137 43.33 -7.00 -14.91
C PHE A 137 41.88 -6.82 -14.41
N THR A 138 40.94 -7.56 -15.00
CA THR A 138 39.53 -7.62 -14.55
C THR A 138 39.17 -9.02 -14.07
N GLN A 139 38.11 -9.19 -13.27
CA GLN A 139 37.68 -10.53 -12.83
C GLN A 139 37.36 -11.47 -14.00
N LEU A 140 36.86 -10.94 -15.12
CA LEU A 140 36.56 -11.75 -16.30
C LEU A 140 37.83 -12.18 -17.02
N GLN A 141 38.74 -11.24 -17.30
CA GLN A 141 40.04 -11.54 -17.91
C GLN A 141 40.86 -12.52 -17.06
N PHE A 142 40.86 -12.33 -15.74
CA PHE A 142 41.48 -13.26 -14.81
C PHE A 142 40.87 -14.66 -14.95
N ALA A 143 39.54 -14.76 -14.97
CA ALA A 143 38.86 -16.04 -15.10
C ALA A 143 39.15 -16.73 -16.43
N ASP A 144 39.09 -16.01 -17.55
CA ASP A 144 39.35 -16.56 -18.88
C ASP A 144 40.77 -17.12 -19.00
N HIS A 145 41.78 -16.33 -18.61
CA HIS A 145 43.18 -16.77 -18.65
C HIS A 145 43.44 -17.95 -17.71
N VAL A 146 42.92 -17.90 -16.49
CA VAL A 146 43.09 -19.01 -15.54
C VAL A 146 42.43 -20.28 -16.06
N MET A 147 41.22 -20.20 -16.61
CA MET A 147 40.56 -21.37 -17.18
C MET A 147 41.34 -21.92 -18.38
N ALA A 148 41.87 -21.06 -19.26
CA ALA A 148 42.72 -21.49 -20.38
C ALA A 148 44.04 -22.12 -19.91
N TRP A 149 44.68 -21.59 -18.85
CA TRP A 149 45.89 -22.20 -18.29
C TRP A 149 45.61 -23.56 -17.66
N LEU A 150 44.42 -23.77 -17.09
CA LEU A 150 44.02 -25.07 -16.54
C LEU A 150 43.84 -26.16 -17.61
N ASP A 151 43.67 -25.80 -18.89
CA ASP A 151 43.61 -26.76 -19.99
C ASP A 151 44.99 -27.39 -20.29
N ASP A 152 46.09 -26.72 -19.92
CA ASP A 152 47.48 -27.23 -20.00
C ASP A 152 48.27 -26.85 -18.73
N GLU A 153 47.96 -27.53 -17.62
CA GLU A 153 48.53 -27.19 -16.32
C GLU A 153 50.06 -27.32 -16.27
N GLU A 154 50.65 -28.26 -17.03
CA GLU A 154 52.11 -28.47 -17.02
C GLU A 154 52.83 -27.29 -17.67
N ALA A 155 52.31 -26.77 -18.79
CA ALA A 155 52.90 -25.62 -19.47
C ALA A 155 52.73 -24.30 -18.69
N HIS A 156 51.72 -24.21 -17.82
CA HIS A 156 51.33 -22.96 -17.15
C HIS A 156 51.45 -23.00 -15.61
N ALA A 157 52.19 -23.95 -15.05
CA ALA A 157 52.28 -24.17 -13.60
C ALA A 157 52.65 -22.90 -12.80
N GLU A 158 53.58 -22.07 -13.29
CA GLU A 158 54.01 -20.83 -12.63
C GLU A 158 52.90 -19.76 -12.62
N ALA A 159 52.23 -19.56 -13.76
CA ALA A 159 51.12 -18.62 -13.90
C ALA A 159 49.92 -19.03 -13.03
N ILE A 160 49.63 -20.34 -12.97
CA ILE A 160 48.59 -20.94 -12.13
C ILE A 160 48.88 -20.70 -10.64
N ASP A 161 50.12 -20.90 -10.20
CA ASP A 161 50.52 -20.68 -8.80
C ASP A 161 50.44 -19.18 -8.42
N LEU A 162 50.89 -18.29 -9.31
CA LEU A 162 50.78 -16.85 -9.17
C LEU A 162 49.31 -16.42 -9.01
N ALA A 163 48.44 -16.90 -9.88
CA ALA A 163 47.00 -16.66 -9.83
C ALA A 163 46.37 -17.23 -8.54
N ALA A 164 46.83 -18.40 -8.07
CA ALA A 164 46.31 -19.02 -6.86
C ALA A 164 46.69 -18.21 -5.61
N ARG A 165 47.92 -17.68 -5.53
CA ARG A 165 48.34 -16.77 -4.45
C ARG A 165 47.51 -15.49 -4.44
N TYR A 166 47.33 -14.86 -5.60
CA TYR A 166 46.51 -13.65 -5.72
C TYR A 166 45.05 -13.91 -5.35
N ALA A 167 44.44 -14.97 -5.88
CA ALA A 167 43.06 -15.32 -5.59
C ALA A 167 42.84 -15.66 -4.11
N ALA A 168 43.80 -16.34 -3.47
CA ALA A 168 43.76 -16.60 -2.03
C ALA A 168 43.85 -15.31 -1.22
N TRP A 169 44.70 -14.36 -1.61
CA TRP A 169 44.73 -13.03 -1.00
C TRP A 169 43.40 -12.30 -1.19
N ALA A 170 42.93 -12.17 -2.43
CA ALA A 170 41.71 -11.45 -2.79
C ALA A 170 40.47 -11.97 -2.04
N ALA A 171 40.33 -13.29 -1.91
CA ALA A 171 39.16 -13.92 -1.30
C ALA A 171 39.21 -14.00 0.24
N GLN A 172 40.40 -13.94 0.87
CA GLN A 172 40.57 -14.25 2.31
C GLN A 172 40.94 -13.03 3.16
N THR A 173 41.73 -12.08 2.64
CA THR A 173 42.22 -10.93 3.43
C THR A 173 41.16 -9.83 3.52
N ALA A 174 41.31 -8.91 4.47
CA ALA A 174 40.42 -7.74 4.58
C ALA A 174 40.67 -6.74 3.43
N ALA A 175 41.94 -6.54 3.07
CA ALA A 175 42.35 -5.66 1.97
C ALA A 175 41.85 -6.18 0.61
N GLY A 176 42.00 -7.48 0.36
CA GLY A 176 41.52 -8.13 -0.85
C GLY A 176 40.00 -8.03 -1.01
N ARG A 177 39.24 -8.37 0.04
CA ARG A 177 37.78 -8.24 0.04
C ARG A 177 37.29 -6.81 -0.15
N LYS A 178 38.03 -5.82 0.36
CA LYS A 178 37.72 -4.40 0.14
C LYS A 178 38.00 -3.98 -1.31
N LEU A 179 39.11 -4.43 -1.89
CA LEU A 179 39.47 -4.12 -3.28
C LEU A 179 38.47 -4.73 -4.26
N HIS A 180 38.02 -5.96 -4.00
CA HIS A 180 37.13 -6.74 -4.86
C HIS A 180 35.68 -6.76 -4.37
N LEU A 181 35.24 -5.74 -3.63
CA LEU A 181 33.89 -5.72 -3.02
C LEU A 181 32.76 -5.88 -4.05
N GLY A 182 32.98 -5.43 -5.30
CA GLY A 182 32.03 -5.57 -6.41
C GLY A 182 32.22 -6.82 -7.28
N ASP A 183 33.27 -7.61 -7.05
CA ASP A 183 33.57 -8.78 -7.89
C ASP A 183 32.94 -10.05 -7.32
N VAL A 184 32.25 -10.80 -8.18
CA VAL A 184 31.67 -12.09 -7.78
C VAL A 184 32.74 -13.16 -7.69
N LEU A 185 33.79 -13.10 -8.52
CA LEU A 185 34.83 -14.13 -8.63
C LEU A 185 35.52 -14.44 -7.30
N PHE A 186 35.91 -13.40 -6.56
CA PHE A 186 36.65 -13.53 -5.29
C PHE A 186 35.73 -13.50 -4.07
N SER A 187 34.43 -13.25 -4.27
CA SER A 187 33.43 -13.30 -3.21
C SER A 187 33.15 -14.76 -2.78
N ARG A 188 32.85 -14.94 -1.49
CA ARG A 188 32.52 -16.24 -0.91
C ARG A 188 31.31 -16.10 0.03
N PRO A 189 30.40 -17.08 0.03
CA PRO A 189 29.35 -17.16 1.04
C PRO A 189 29.96 -17.13 2.45
N GLY A 190 29.49 -16.20 3.27
CA GLY A 190 29.84 -16.06 4.67
C GLY A 190 29.27 -17.19 5.53
N LYS A 191 29.82 -17.36 6.73
CA LYS A 191 29.18 -18.20 7.76
C LYS A 191 28.01 -17.43 8.37
N THR A 192 26.90 -18.11 8.57
CA THR A 192 25.72 -17.50 9.19
C THR A 192 25.86 -17.48 10.70
N ASP A 193 25.91 -16.28 11.28
CA ASP A 193 25.70 -16.05 12.71
C ASP A 193 24.29 -15.49 12.92
N PHE A 194 23.38 -16.33 13.41
CA PHE A 194 21.98 -15.95 13.62
C PHE A 194 21.79 -14.84 14.66
N LEU A 195 22.74 -14.64 15.59
CA LEU A 195 22.68 -13.56 16.56
C LEU A 195 23.39 -12.29 16.07
N GLY A 196 24.13 -12.39 14.96
CA GLY A 196 24.95 -11.33 14.37
C GLY A 196 24.60 -11.02 12.91
N LEU A 197 23.37 -11.29 12.44
CA LEU A 197 22.93 -11.04 11.06
C LEU A 197 22.96 -9.56 10.66
N VAL A 198 22.89 -8.65 11.63
CA VAL A 198 22.98 -7.20 11.43
C VAL A 198 24.21 -6.72 12.19
N ARG A 199 25.19 -6.20 11.47
CA ARG A 199 26.37 -5.58 12.07
C ARG A 199 26.02 -4.17 12.53
N THR A 200 26.27 -3.87 13.80
CA THR A 200 25.96 -2.58 14.41
C THR A 200 27.09 -2.09 15.29
N GLU A 201 27.12 -0.77 15.50
CA GLU A 201 27.83 -0.13 16.60
C GLU A 201 26.82 0.48 17.56
N THR A 202 27.18 0.58 18.84
CA THR A 202 26.31 1.15 19.87
C THR A 202 26.80 2.54 20.24
N VAL A 203 25.89 3.50 20.23
CA VAL A 203 26.11 4.86 20.74
C VAL A 203 25.19 5.12 21.93
N GLU A 204 25.70 5.78 22.96
CA GLU A 204 24.89 6.24 24.09
C GLU A 204 24.45 7.68 23.88
N GLU A 205 23.14 7.92 23.89
CA GLU A 205 22.56 9.25 23.74
C GLU A 205 21.39 9.41 24.72
N ASN A 206 21.43 10.45 25.56
CA ASN A 206 20.45 10.69 26.62
C ASN A 206 20.28 9.49 27.60
N GLY A 207 21.38 8.77 27.88
CA GLY A 207 21.37 7.57 28.73
C GLY A 207 20.72 6.35 28.09
N ILE A 208 20.51 6.37 26.77
CA ILE A 208 19.91 5.28 26.01
C ILE A 208 20.94 4.74 25.01
N ALA A 209 21.19 3.43 25.07
CA ALA A 209 21.97 2.72 24.08
C ALA A 209 21.16 2.61 22.77
N LYS A 210 21.73 3.11 21.68
CA LYS A 210 21.15 3.09 20.34
C LYS A 210 22.11 2.36 19.41
N MET A 211 21.60 1.36 18.70
CA MET A 211 22.33 0.67 17.64
C MET A 211 22.25 1.49 16.35
N GLN A 212 23.38 1.61 15.67
CA GLN A 212 23.52 2.28 14.38
C GLN A 212 24.43 1.47 13.44
N THR A 213 24.48 1.88 12.18
CA THR A 213 25.43 1.30 11.22
C THR A 213 26.87 1.64 11.62
N PRO A 214 27.86 0.78 11.35
CA PRO A 214 29.27 1.11 11.54
C PRO A 214 29.73 2.32 10.71
N GLU A 215 30.78 2.99 11.18
CA GLU A 215 31.37 4.13 10.47
C GLU A 215 31.77 3.78 9.02
N GLY A 216 31.47 4.69 8.07
CA GLY A 216 31.76 4.51 6.65
C GLY A 216 30.74 3.67 5.87
N CYS A 217 29.70 3.14 6.53
CA CYS A 217 28.61 2.40 5.87
C CYS A 217 27.34 3.22 5.64
N HIS A 218 27.37 4.54 5.89
CA HIS A 218 26.21 5.39 5.70
C HIS A 218 25.85 5.59 4.22
N TYR A 219 24.55 5.56 3.94
CA TYR A 219 23.94 5.83 2.64
C TYR A 219 22.99 7.04 2.76
N HIS A 220 23.31 8.13 2.06
CA HIS A 220 22.55 9.38 2.14
C HIS A 220 21.43 9.39 1.10
N ARG A 221 20.27 8.84 1.48
CA ARG A 221 19.07 8.86 0.61
C ARG A 221 18.56 10.28 0.36
N ASP A 222 18.34 10.62 -0.91
CA ASP A 222 17.64 11.84 -1.35
C ASP A 222 16.33 11.45 -2.06
N GLY A 223 15.19 11.81 -1.45
CA GLY A 223 13.88 11.59 -2.04
C GLY A 223 13.39 10.15 -2.08
N PHE A 224 12.64 9.84 -3.13
CA PHE A 224 11.79 8.65 -3.27
C PHE A 224 11.99 7.96 -4.63
N ALA A 225 13.10 8.21 -5.32
CA ALA A 225 13.54 7.36 -6.42
C ALA A 225 13.83 5.94 -5.92
N LEU A 226 13.86 4.97 -6.84
CA LEU A 226 14.20 3.58 -6.52
C LEU A 226 15.62 3.53 -5.95
N THR A 227 15.78 3.02 -4.72
CA THR A 227 17.08 3.00 -4.03
C THR A 227 17.79 1.65 -4.10
N ASP A 228 17.10 0.60 -4.54
CA ASP A 228 17.67 -0.74 -4.71
C ASP A 228 17.23 -1.33 -6.05
N HIS A 229 18.19 -1.47 -6.97
CA HIS A 229 17.95 -2.02 -8.30
C HIS A 229 18.09 -3.55 -8.35
N GLY A 230 18.43 -4.21 -7.25
CA GLY A 230 18.76 -5.63 -7.23
C GLY A 230 20.04 -5.94 -8.01
N SER A 231 20.27 -7.22 -8.23
CA SER A 231 21.47 -7.73 -8.89
C SER A 231 21.43 -7.53 -10.41
N ASP A 232 22.60 -7.33 -10.99
CA ASP A 232 22.78 -7.34 -12.44
C ASP A 232 22.81 -8.79 -12.99
N LEU A 233 23.22 -8.97 -14.24
CA LEU A 233 23.28 -10.30 -14.83
C LEU A 233 24.34 -11.15 -14.13
N THR A 234 25.49 -10.54 -13.84
CA THR A 234 26.65 -11.17 -13.23
C THR A 234 26.33 -11.72 -11.84
N GLY A 235 25.72 -10.92 -10.97
CA GLY A 235 25.39 -11.37 -9.62
C GLY A 235 24.21 -12.34 -9.57
N ALA A 236 23.20 -12.19 -10.44
CA ALA A 236 22.10 -13.16 -10.50
C ALA A 236 22.56 -14.53 -11.00
N LEU A 237 23.48 -14.57 -11.97
CA LEU A 237 24.08 -15.82 -12.42
C LEU A 237 25.05 -16.40 -11.39
N ASP A 238 25.71 -15.58 -10.56
CA ASP A 238 26.51 -16.07 -9.44
C ASP A 238 25.64 -16.87 -8.46
N GLU A 239 24.49 -16.32 -8.08
CA GLU A 239 23.51 -16.99 -7.22
C GLU A 239 22.91 -18.25 -7.87
N ALA A 240 22.61 -18.18 -9.17
CA ALA A 240 22.13 -19.35 -9.91
C ALA A 240 23.18 -20.49 -9.94
N ASN A 241 24.45 -20.16 -10.19
CA ASN A 241 25.56 -21.13 -10.21
C ASN A 241 25.99 -21.59 -8.80
N TYR A 242 25.71 -20.81 -7.77
CA TYR A 242 25.86 -21.23 -6.38
C TYR A 242 24.79 -22.25 -5.96
N CYS A 243 23.62 -22.21 -6.58
CA CYS A 243 22.58 -23.21 -6.38
C CYS A 243 23.06 -24.61 -6.79
N VAL A 244 22.76 -25.61 -5.96
CA VAL A 244 23.13 -27.02 -6.24
C VAL A 244 22.07 -27.80 -7.02
N ILE A 245 21.02 -27.12 -7.48
CA ILE A 245 19.95 -27.67 -8.33
C ILE A 245 19.33 -28.93 -7.69
N CYS A 246 18.59 -28.72 -6.59
CA CYS A 246 18.17 -29.80 -5.68
C CYS A 246 17.15 -30.80 -6.28
N HIS A 247 16.47 -30.45 -7.37
CA HIS A 247 15.35 -31.22 -7.88
C HIS A 247 15.75 -32.60 -8.41
N HIS A 248 16.94 -32.74 -9.00
CA HIS A 248 17.48 -34.05 -9.43
C HIS A 248 17.58 -35.06 -8.27
N ARG A 249 17.65 -34.57 -7.04
CA ARG A 249 17.75 -35.39 -5.81
C ARG A 249 16.41 -35.57 -5.09
N GLY A 250 15.32 -34.99 -5.61
CA GLY A 250 14.00 -34.97 -4.98
C GLY A 250 13.97 -34.22 -3.64
N LYS A 251 14.82 -33.19 -3.48
CA LYS A 251 15.03 -32.48 -2.20
C LYS A 251 14.96 -30.96 -2.35
N ASP A 252 13.97 -30.44 -3.06
CA ASP A 252 13.77 -28.99 -3.26
C ASP A 252 13.28 -28.28 -2.00
N SER A 253 14.14 -28.16 -1.00
CA SER A 253 13.78 -27.56 0.29
C SER A 253 13.38 -26.10 0.18
N CYS A 254 13.96 -25.35 -0.77
CA CYS A 254 13.57 -23.96 -1.04
C CYS A 254 12.14 -23.83 -1.56
N ALA A 255 11.62 -24.85 -2.27
CA ALA A 255 10.26 -24.88 -2.79
C ALA A 255 9.30 -25.57 -1.81
N LYS A 256 9.70 -26.69 -1.20
CA LYS A 256 8.85 -27.60 -0.40
C LYS A 256 9.01 -27.48 1.11
N GLY A 257 10.09 -26.84 1.58
CA GLY A 257 10.43 -26.71 3.00
C GLY A 257 11.34 -27.82 3.52
N ILE A 258 11.84 -27.64 4.75
CA ILE A 258 12.64 -28.62 5.47
C ILE A 258 11.76 -29.28 6.53
N ILE A 259 11.53 -30.59 6.40
CA ILE A 259 10.75 -31.37 7.36
C ILE A 259 11.66 -31.93 8.46
N ASP A 260 11.28 -31.71 9.72
CA ASP A 260 11.89 -32.38 10.87
C ASP A 260 11.39 -33.83 10.89
N ARG A 261 12.34 -34.77 10.75
CA ARG A 261 12.04 -36.21 10.70
C ARG A 261 11.46 -36.76 12.00
N LYS A 262 11.68 -36.09 13.14
CA LYS A 262 11.18 -36.54 14.45
C LYS A 262 9.72 -36.16 14.64
N THR A 263 9.34 -34.96 14.20
CA THR A 263 7.99 -34.42 14.41
C THR A 263 7.07 -34.59 13.19
N GLY A 264 7.65 -34.79 12.00
CA GLY A 264 6.90 -34.79 10.74
C GLY A 264 6.43 -33.40 10.29
N THR A 265 6.81 -32.34 10.99
CA THR A 265 6.42 -30.95 10.71
C THR A 265 7.57 -30.14 10.12
N PHE A 266 7.30 -28.92 9.64
CA PHE A 266 8.37 -28.02 9.21
C PHE A 266 9.35 -27.73 10.36
N GLY A 267 10.64 -27.88 10.08
CA GLY A 267 11.72 -27.51 10.99
C GLY A 267 11.75 -26.01 11.26
N LYS A 268 12.55 -25.61 12.25
CA LYS A 268 12.79 -24.21 12.61
C LYS A 268 14.28 -23.90 12.61
N ASN A 269 14.65 -22.69 12.21
CA ASN A 269 16.02 -22.21 12.35
C ASN A 269 16.33 -21.82 13.82
N PRO A 270 17.58 -21.46 14.16
CA PRO A 270 17.96 -21.04 15.51
C PRO A 270 17.21 -19.82 16.07
N LEU A 271 16.63 -18.99 15.20
CA LEU A 271 15.77 -17.85 15.59
C LEU A 271 14.29 -18.25 15.77
N GLY A 272 13.95 -19.54 15.59
CA GLY A 272 12.60 -20.05 15.69
C GLY A 272 11.72 -19.83 14.45
N ALA A 273 12.27 -19.27 13.36
CA ALA A 273 11.55 -19.08 12.11
C ALA A 273 11.30 -20.43 11.41
N VAL A 274 10.08 -20.62 10.89
CA VAL A 274 9.64 -21.88 10.25
C VAL A 274 10.24 -22.03 8.86
N LEU A 275 10.78 -23.20 8.56
CA LEU A 275 11.47 -23.53 7.30
C LEU A 275 10.51 -24.13 6.27
N ALA A 276 9.45 -23.40 5.90
CA ALA A 276 8.38 -23.88 5.01
C ALA A 276 8.71 -23.83 3.50
N GLY A 277 9.78 -23.09 3.12
CA GLY A 277 10.09 -22.80 1.72
C GLY A 277 9.07 -21.86 1.08
N CYS A 278 9.14 -21.72 -0.25
CA CYS A 278 8.27 -20.84 -1.03
C CYS A 278 6.78 -21.19 -0.81
N PRO A 279 5.94 -20.25 -0.32
CA PRO A 279 4.50 -20.48 -0.15
C PRO A 279 3.76 -20.82 -1.46
N LEU A 280 4.27 -20.34 -2.60
CA LEU A 280 3.75 -20.65 -3.93
C LEU A 280 4.27 -21.98 -4.49
N GLU A 281 5.22 -22.63 -3.80
CA GLU A 281 5.87 -23.88 -4.23
C GLU A 281 6.54 -23.80 -5.60
N MET A 282 7.11 -22.64 -5.92
CA MET A 282 7.73 -22.38 -7.21
C MET A 282 8.86 -23.37 -7.55
N LYS A 283 8.92 -23.77 -8.83
CA LYS A 283 10.03 -24.53 -9.46
C LYS A 283 11.36 -23.76 -9.51
N ILE A 284 11.95 -23.53 -8.33
CA ILE A 284 13.15 -22.70 -8.14
C ILE A 284 14.39 -23.32 -8.78
N SER A 285 14.62 -24.62 -8.57
CA SER A 285 15.80 -25.29 -9.09
C SER A 285 15.77 -25.33 -10.63
N GLU A 286 14.59 -25.58 -11.21
CA GLU A 286 14.39 -25.67 -12.65
C GLU A 286 14.54 -24.30 -13.33
N LYS A 287 13.92 -23.23 -12.78
CA LYS A 287 14.09 -21.88 -13.35
C LYS A 287 15.55 -21.41 -13.26
N ASN A 288 16.26 -21.77 -12.19
CA ASN A 288 17.66 -21.42 -12.03
C ASN A 288 18.55 -22.19 -13.01
N GLN A 289 18.26 -23.47 -13.26
CA GLN A 289 18.94 -24.26 -14.30
C GLN A 289 18.75 -23.63 -15.68
N ALA A 290 17.50 -23.35 -16.09
CA ALA A 290 17.23 -22.70 -17.37
C ALA A 290 17.91 -21.32 -17.50
N LYS A 291 18.00 -20.57 -16.40
CA LYS A 291 18.74 -19.29 -16.34
C LYS A 291 20.24 -19.50 -16.56
N MET A 292 20.84 -20.53 -15.96
CA MET A 292 22.25 -20.88 -16.18
C MET A 292 22.50 -21.28 -17.65
N ASP A 293 21.54 -21.99 -18.25
CA ASP A 293 21.61 -22.46 -19.64
C ASP A 293 21.36 -21.35 -20.68
N GLY A 294 21.15 -20.10 -20.25
CA GLY A 294 20.94 -18.96 -21.17
C GLY A 294 19.53 -18.86 -21.75
N LEU A 295 18.56 -19.62 -21.23
CA LEU A 295 17.19 -19.68 -21.73
C LEU A 295 16.29 -18.70 -20.97
N ALA A 296 16.30 -17.42 -21.37
CA ALA A 296 15.71 -16.34 -20.60
C ALA A 296 14.17 -16.41 -20.52
N THR A 297 13.51 -16.60 -21.65
CA THR A 297 12.04 -16.71 -21.71
C THR A 297 11.54 -18.04 -21.18
N ALA A 298 12.30 -19.12 -21.34
CA ALA A 298 11.99 -20.42 -20.75
C ALA A 298 12.12 -20.40 -19.22
N ALA A 299 13.14 -19.74 -18.67
CA ALA A 299 13.29 -19.55 -17.22
C ALA A 299 12.09 -18.78 -16.63
N LEU A 300 11.59 -17.76 -17.34
CA LEU A 300 10.35 -17.07 -16.96
C LEU A 300 9.15 -18.02 -17.02
N ALA A 301 8.98 -18.77 -18.12
CA ALA A 301 7.88 -19.71 -18.29
C ALA A 301 7.85 -20.80 -17.19
N LEU A 302 9.02 -21.30 -16.76
CA LEU A 302 9.17 -22.25 -15.65
C LEU A 302 8.73 -21.63 -14.32
N ALA A 303 9.17 -20.40 -14.02
CA ALA A 303 8.75 -19.69 -12.81
C ALA A 303 7.23 -19.44 -12.79
N MET A 304 6.66 -19.14 -13.96
CA MET A 304 5.24 -18.85 -14.14
C MET A 304 4.31 -20.07 -14.03
N VAL A 305 4.84 -21.30 -14.03
CA VAL A 305 4.03 -22.49 -13.76
C VAL A 305 3.33 -22.36 -12.40
N ASP A 306 4.05 -21.83 -11.41
CA ASP A 306 3.56 -21.68 -10.06
C ASP A 306 3.22 -20.24 -9.67
N ASN A 307 3.85 -19.26 -10.32
CA ASN A 307 3.67 -17.84 -10.05
C ASN A 307 3.52 -17.04 -11.35
N PRO A 308 2.33 -17.02 -11.96
CA PRO A 308 2.10 -16.32 -13.22
C PRO A 308 2.24 -14.80 -13.10
N LEU A 309 2.17 -14.25 -11.89
CA LEU A 309 2.33 -12.83 -11.60
C LEU A 309 3.69 -12.56 -10.92
N LEU A 310 4.77 -13.12 -11.47
CA LEU A 310 6.16 -12.99 -11.00
C LEU A 310 6.62 -11.55 -10.72
N ALA A 311 6.04 -10.56 -11.39
CA ALA A 311 6.25 -9.14 -11.11
C ALA A 311 5.86 -8.72 -9.67
N ALA A 312 5.06 -9.51 -8.97
CA ALA A 312 4.63 -9.26 -7.59
C ALA A 312 5.59 -9.81 -6.53
N THR A 313 6.64 -10.54 -6.93
CA THR A 313 7.53 -11.31 -6.05
C THR A 313 9.00 -11.02 -6.39
N GLY A 314 9.93 -11.80 -5.82
CA GLY A 314 11.36 -11.62 -5.97
C GLY A 314 11.98 -10.70 -4.92
N HIS A 315 13.10 -10.06 -5.30
CA HIS A 315 13.95 -9.24 -4.43
C HIS A 315 13.13 -8.21 -3.64
N ARG A 316 13.44 -8.09 -2.34
CA ARG A 316 12.73 -7.26 -1.34
C ARG A 316 11.30 -7.67 -0.97
N ILE A 317 10.71 -8.65 -1.66
CA ILE A 317 9.36 -9.14 -1.35
C ILE A 317 9.39 -10.52 -0.70
N CYS A 318 10.26 -11.42 -1.17
CA CYS A 318 10.22 -12.84 -0.82
C CYS A 318 11.47 -13.26 -0.06
N ASN A 319 11.33 -13.96 1.07
CA ASN A 319 12.49 -14.54 1.79
C ASN A 319 12.29 -15.99 2.26
N ASP A 320 11.06 -16.52 2.27
CA ASP A 320 10.79 -17.87 2.83
C ASP A 320 11.57 -18.99 2.10
N CYS A 321 11.86 -18.83 0.81
CA CYS A 321 12.68 -19.77 0.04
C CYS A 321 14.15 -19.78 0.47
N MET A 322 14.72 -18.62 0.83
CA MET A 322 16.09 -18.49 1.31
C MET A 322 16.24 -19.12 2.70
N LEU A 323 15.27 -18.90 3.59
CA LEU A 323 15.26 -19.50 4.92
C LEU A 323 15.33 -21.03 4.86
N ALA A 324 14.63 -21.66 3.91
CA ALA A 324 14.61 -23.11 3.73
C ALA A 324 15.67 -23.65 2.75
N CYS A 325 16.62 -22.82 2.30
CA CYS A 325 17.75 -23.29 1.48
C CYS A 325 18.55 -24.36 2.25
N ILE A 326 19.12 -25.35 1.57
CA ILE A 326 19.92 -26.38 2.27
C ILE A 326 21.16 -25.81 2.99
N TYR A 327 21.59 -24.61 2.60
CA TYR A 327 22.66 -23.87 3.25
C TYR A 327 22.16 -23.22 4.54
N GLN A 328 22.23 -23.99 5.64
CA GLN A 328 21.75 -23.59 6.97
C GLN A 328 22.87 -23.09 7.91
N LYS A 329 24.12 -23.09 7.46
CA LYS A 329 25.32 -22.71 8.23
C LYS A 329 26.20 -21.68 7.52
N GLN A 330 25.74 -21.23 6.36
CA GLN A 330 26.40 -20.27 5.49
C GLN A 330 25.32 -19.54 4.69
N ASP A 331 25.69 -18.45 4.04
CA ASP A 331 24.74 -17.63 3.30
C ASP A 331 23.92 -18.48 2.31
N PRO A 332 22.58 -18.37 2.34
CA PRO A 332 21.72 -19.11 1.43
C PRO A 332 21.83 -18.53 0.02
N VAL A 333 21.42 -19.32 -0.98
CA VAL A 333 21.24 -18.79 -2.35
C VAL A 333 20.21 -17.67 -2.31
N ASN A 334 20.54 -16.50 -2.85
CA ASN A 334 19.62 -15.37 -2.99
C ASN A 334 18.67 -15.58 -4.18
N ILE A 335 17.77 -16.55 -4.02
CA ILE A 335 16.74 -16.93 -5.00
C ILE A 335 15.88 -15.73 -5.47
N PRO A 336 15.46 -14.80 -4.59
CA PRO A 336 14.70 -13.61 -4.99
C PRO A 336 15.42 -12.72 -6.02
N GLN A 337 16.74 -12.57 -5.91
CA GLN A 337 17.53 -11.82 -6.89
C GLN A 337 17.52 -12.49 -8.26
N VAL A 338 17.71 -13.82 -8.30
CA VAL A 338 17.63 -14.60 -9.55
C VAL A 338 16.24 -14.45 -10.20
N GLU A 339 15.18 -14.52 -9.39
CA GLU A 339 13.80 -14.37 -9.84
C GLU A 339 13.51 -13.00 -10.45
N THR A 340 13.87 -11.92 -9.74
CA THR A 340 13.69 -10.56 -10.27
C THR A 340 14.53 -10.33 -11.51
N ARG A 341 15.75 -10.89 -11.59
CA ARG A 341 16.59 -10.76 -12.78
C ARG A 341 15.98 -11.47 -13.99
N ILE A 342 15.45 -12.69 -13.83
CA ILE A 342 14.74 -13.40 -14.91
C ILE A 342 13.63 -12.53 -15.50
N LEU A 343 12.81 -11.91 -14.64
CA LEU A 343 11.75 -11.00 -15.07
C LEU A 343 12.32 -9.80 -15.83
N LYS A 344 13.34 -9.13 -15.28
CA LYS A 344 13.96 -7.95 -15.89
C LYS A 344 14.58 -8.24 -17.25
N ASP A 345 15.23 -9.40 -17.40
CA ASP A 345 15.81 -9.83 -18.66
C ASP A 345 14.76 -9.97 -19.76
N VAL A 346 13.64 -10.65 -19.46
CA VAL A 346 12.56 -10.80 -20.45
C VAL A 346 11.89 -9.47 -20.74
N LEU A 347 11.61 -8.66 -19.71
CA LEU A 347 11.00 -7.34 -19.89
C LEU A 347 11.85 -6.37 -20.72
N ALA A 348 13.18 -6.52 -20.68
CA ALA A 348 14.11 -5.71 -21.47
C ALA A 348 14.21 -6.14 -22.95
N LEU A 349 13.69 -7.31 -23.32
CA LEU A 349 13.63 -7.73 -24.73
C LEU A 349 12.58 -6.92 -25.50
N PRO A 350 12.74 -6.75 -26.83
CA PRO A 350 11.65 -6.26 -27.66
C PRO A 350 10.41 -7.15 -27.49
N TRP A 351 9.26 -6.52 -27.23
CA TRP A 351 7.99 -7.19 -26.93
C TRP A 351 8.00 -8.04 -25.66
N GLY A 352 8.96 -7.80 -24.74
CA GLY A 352 9.11 -8.55 -23.49
C GLY A 352 7.84 -8.59 -22.63
N PHE A 353 7.12 -7.48 -22.54
CA PHE A 353 5.81 -7.45 -21.89
C PHE A 353 4.78 -8.34 -22.62
N GLU A 354 4.74 -8.34 -23.95
CA GLU A 354 3.78 -9.13 -24.71
C GLU A 354 4.09 -10.64 -24.62
N ILE A 355 5.37 -11.01 -24.53
CA ILE A 355 5.81 -12.38 -24.22
C ILE A 355 5.33 -12.79 -22.82
N TYR A 356 5.59 -11.95 -21.81
CA TYR A 356 5.13 -12.22 -20.44
C TYR A 356 3.60 -12.30 -20.37
N SER A 357 2.91 -11.38 -21.07
CA SER A 357 1.47 -11.36 -21.17
C SER A 357 0.94 -12.63 -21.81
N LEU A 358 1.53 -13.07 -22.94
CA LEU A 358 1.17 -14.33 -23.59
C LEU A 358 1.35 -15.51 -22.62
N LEU A 359 2.51 -15.62 -21.97
CA LEU A 359 2.81 -16.68 -21.00
C LEU A 359 1.83 -16.76 -19.83
N SER A 360 1.22 -15.64 -19.44
CA SER A 360 0.21 -15.63 -18.37
C SER A 360 -1.11 -16.33 -18.78
N ARG A 361 -1.32 -16.55 -20.07
CA ARG A 361 -2.55 -17.15 -20.62
C ARG A 361 -2.25 -18.47 -21.31
N TRP A 362 -1.19 -18.51 -22.10
CA TRP A 362 -0.65 -19.70 -22.75
C TRP A 362 0.74 -20.02 -22.20
N ASN A 363 0.86 -21.08 -21.42
CA ASN A 363 2.16 -21.58 -20.96
C ASN A 363 2.21 -23.10 -21.15
N PRO A 364 2.92 -23.60 -22.17
CA PRO A 364 2.92 -25.03 -22.45
C PRO A 364 3.66 -25.85 -21.38
N LEU A 365 4.47 -25.20 -20.54
CA LEU A 365 5.13 -25.81 -19.37
C LEU A 365 4.18 -25.98 -18.18
N ASN A 366 3.02 -25.32 -18.17
CA ASN A 366 1.96 -25.62 -17.22
C ASN A 366 1.12 -26.79 -17.76
N ILE A 367 1.57 -28.02 -17.48
CA ILE A 367 0.93 -29.26 -17.98
C ILE A 367 -0.55 -29.36 -17.56
N ARG A 368 -0.89 -28.81 -16.38
CA ARG A 368 -2.24 -28.91 -15.80
C ARG A 368 -3.20 -27.87 -16.38
N ARG A 369 -2.72 -26.68 -16.72
CA ARG A 369 -3.51 -25.57 -17.27
C ARG A 369 -2.68 -24.80 -18.31
N PRO A 370 -2.40 -25.37 -19.49
CA PRO A 370 -1.58 -24.71 -20.50
C PRO A 370 -2.33 -23.55 -21.19
N LEU A 371 -3.66 -23.60 -21.18
CA LEU A 371 -4.57 -22.63 -21.77
C LEU A 371 -5.69 -22.28 -20.78
N PRO A 372 -6.31 -21.08 -20.90
CA PRO A 372 -7.48 -20.74 -20.11
C PRO A 372 -8.67 -21.60 -20.52
N LEU A 373 -9.55 -21.93 -19.57
CA LEU A 373 -10.81 -22.59 -19.88
C LEU A 373 -11.78 -21.65 -20.63
N ALA A 374 -12.68 -22.30 -21.39
CA ALA A 374 -13.84 -21.67 -22.02
C ALA A 374 -14.68 -20.91 -20.98
N ALA A 375 -15.49 -19.95 -21.43
CA ALA A 375 -16.34 -19.17 -20.53
C ALA A 375 -17.28 -20.08 -19.75
N SER A 376 -17.22 -20.01 -18.42
CA SER A 376 -18.02 -20.87 -17.54
C SER A 376 -19.43 -20.32 -17.29
N GLY A 377 -19.70 -19.06 -17.69
CA GLY A 377 -20.93 -18.33 -17.35
C GLY A 377 -20.98 -17.74 -15.93
N TYR A 378 -20.03 -18.07 -15.04
CA TYR A 378 -20.02 -17.57 -13.65
C TYR A 378 -19.35 -16.20 -13.53
N LYS A 379 -19.87 -15.36 -12.63
CA LYS A 379 -19.37 -14.01 -12.36
C LYS A 379 -18.95 -13.91 -10.89
N VAL A 380 -17.69 -13.53 -10.65
CA VAL A 380 -17.11 -13.42 -9.30
C VAL A 380 -16.78 -11.95 -8.98
N LEU A 381 -17.25 -11.47 -7.83
CA LEU A 381 -16.86 -10.18 -7.27
C LEU A 381 -15.63 -10.37 -6.37
N ILE A 382 -14.50 -9.76 -6.72
CA ILE A 382 -13.32 -9.68 -5.85
C ILE A 382 -13.32 -8.33 -5.12
N VAL A 383 -13.17 -8.35 -3.81
CA VAL A 383 -13.15 -7.16 -2.97
C VAL A 383 -11.73 -6.93 -2.43
N GLY A 384 -11.03 -5.96 -3.02
CA GLY A 384 -9.63 -5.62 -2.74
C GLY A 384 -8.69 -6.13 -3.83
N LEU A 385 -7.83 -5.25 -4.33
CA LEU A 385 -6.85 -5.50 -5.40
C LEU A 385 -5.41 -5.47 -4.87
N GLY A 386 -5.23 -5.94 -3.64
CA GLY A 386 -3.93 -6.34 -3.10
C GLY A 386 -3.44 -7.69 -3.66
N PRO A 387 -2.31 -8.22 -3.15
CA PRO A 387 -1.70 -9.44 -3.67
C PRO A 387 -2.59 -10.68 -3.74
N ALA A 388 -3.46 -10.88 -2.74
CA ALA A 388 -4.45 -11.94 -2.81
C ALA A 388 -5.48 -11.71 -3.94
N GLY A 389 -5.99 -10.49 -4.07
CA GLY A 389 -7.07 -10.17 -5.01
C GLY A 389 -6.65 -10.21 -6.47
N PHE A 390 -5.53 -9.57 -6.82
CA PHE A 390 -5.05 -9.60 -8.21
C PHE A 390 -4.58 -11.00 -8.62
N ASN A 391 -4.03 -11.80 -7.68
CA ASN A 391 -3.62 -13.17 -7.99
C ASN A 391 -4.83 -14.10 -8.11
N LEU A 392 -5.85 -13.92 -7.28
CA LEU A 392 -7.12 -14.64 -7.40
C LEU A 392 -7.82 -14.33 -8.72
N ALA A 393 -7.84 -13.07 -9.14
CA ALA A 393 -8.38 -12.66 -10.42
C ALA A 393 -7.74 -13.45 -11.57
N HIS A 394 -6.41 -13.53 -11.60
CA HIS A 394 -5.68 -14.30 -12.60
C HIS A 394 -6.18 -15.75 -12.69
N HIS A 395 -6.23 -16.45 -11.55
CA HIS A 395 -6.63 -17.86 -11.51
C HIS A 395 -8.09 -18.05 -11.92
N LEU A 396 -9.02 -17.25 -11.41
CA LEU A 396 -10.45 -17.39 -11.73
C LEU A 396 -10.76 -17.10 -13.20
N ILE A 397 -10.08 -16.13 -13.82
CA ILE A 397 -10.25 -15.86 -15.26
C ILE A 397 -9.70 -17.03 -16.09
N ASN A 398 -8.63 -17.70 -15.63
CA ASN A 398 -8.10 -18.91 -16.27
C ASN A 398 -9.00 -20.14 -16.08
N GLU A 399 -9.83 -20.18 -15.03
CA GLU A 399 -10.91 -21.17 -14.86
C GLU A 399 -12.18 -20.84 -15.66
N GLY A 400 -12.16 -19.78 -16.47
CA GLY A 400 -13.27 -19.44 -17.37
C GLY A 400 -14.29 -18.46 -16.79
N HIS A 401 -14.12 -18.05 -15.53
CA HIS A 401 -15.03 -17.13 -14.85
C HIS A 401 -14.83 -15.68 -15.33
N ALA A 402 -15.91 -14.89 -15.31
CA ALA A 402 -15.82 -13.44 -15.39
C ALA A 402 -15.57 -12.86 -14.01
N VAL A 403 -14.69 -11.86 -13.93
CA VAL A 403 -14.25 -11.27 -12.66
C VAL A 403 -14.48 -9.76 -12.70
N VAL A 404 -15.17 -9.26 -11.69
CA VAL A 404 -15.26 -7.83 -11.39
C VAL A 404 -14.55 -7.60 -10.07
N ALA A 405 -13.63 -6.64 -10.02
CA ALA A 405 -12.92 -6.29 -8.80
C ALA A 405 -13.23 -4.87 -8.35
N VAL A 406 -13.41 -4.68 -7.05
CA VAL A 406 -13.62 -3.36 -6.42
C VAL A 406 -12.56 -3.11 -5.36
N ASP A 407 -12.05 -1.88 -5.27
CA ASP A 407 -11.09 -1.47 -4.23
C ASP A 407 -11.48 -0.10 -3.65
N GLY A 408 -11.29 0.09 -2.33
CA GLY A 408 -11.57 1.36 -1.66
C GLY A 408 -10.56 2.46 -1.97
N LEU A 409 -9.38 2.09 -2.48
CA LEU A 409 -8.38 3.02 -2.98
C LEU A 409 -8.80 3.59 -4.33
N LYS A 410 -8.47 4.87 -4.57
CA LYS A 410 -8.59 5.46 -5.90
C LYS A 410 -7.67 4.69 -6.84
N ILE A 411 -8.19 4.19 -7.96
CA ILE A 411 -7.39 3.60 -9.05
C ILE A 411 -7.39 4.58 -10.20
N GLU A 412 -6.22 5.10 -10.56
CA GLU A 412 -6.08 6.07 -11.65
C GLU A 412 -6.38 5.41 -13.01
N PRO A 413 -7.06 6.11 -13.94
CA PRO A 413 -7.25 5.58 -15.29
C PRO A 413 -5.91 5.50 -16.03
N LEU A 414 -5.72 4.42 -16.79
CA LEU A 414 -4.65 4.34 -17.78
C LEU A 414 -5.17 4.80 -19.14
N ARG A 415 -4.25 5.22 -20.01
CA ARG A 415 -4.59 5.56 -21.40
C ARG A 415 -5.30 4.38 -22.07
N PRO A 416 -6.45 4.57 -22.75
CA PRO A 416 -7.19 3.46 -23.36
C PRO A 416 -6.41 2.68 -24.41
N ALA A 417 -5.53 3.36 -25.17
CA ALA A 417 -4.62 2.72 -26.13
C ALA A 417 -3.62 1.76 -25.48
N LEU A 418 -3.41 1.86 -24.16
CA LEU A 418 -2.54 0.99 -23.38
C LEU A 418 -3.34 -0.13 -22.67
N SER A 419 -4.43 0.21 -21.98
CA SER A 419 -5.19 -0.74 -21.15
C SER A 419 -6.28 -1.51 -21.92
N GLY A 420 -6.76 -0.97 -23.04
CA GLY A 420 -7.94 -1.48 -23.74
C GLY A 420 -9.27 -1.12 -23.04
N VAL A 421 -9.25 -0.17 -22.11
CA VAL A 421 -10.42 0.23 -21.30
C VAL A 421 -10.59 1.75 -21.35
N THR A 422 -11.78 2.21 -21.69
CA THR A 422 -12.15 3.64 -21.68
C THR A 422 -12.42 4.12 -20.25
N GLU A 423 -12.48 5.43 -20.04
CA GLU A 423 -12.81 6.00 -18.71
C GLU A 423 -14.20 5.57 -18.20
N SER A 424 -15.15 5.32 -19.11
CA SER A 424 -16.46 4.76 -18.80
C SER A 424 -16.43 3.25 -18.49
N GLY A 425 -15.28 2.59 -18.62
CA GLY A 425 -15.11 1.15 -18.41
C GLY A 425 -15.45 0.28 -19.63
N GLY A 426 -15.71 0.89 -20.79
CA GLY A 426 -15.96 0.18 -22.04
C GLY A 426 -14.67 -0.38 -22.66
N ARG A 427 -14.79 -1.40 -23.51
CA ARG A 427 -13.66 -2.00 -24.22
C ARG A 427 -13.29 -1.21 -25.46
N THR A 428 -11.99 -1.09 -25.72
CA THR A 428 -11.45 -0.52 -26.96
C THR A 428 -10.20 -1.26 -27.39
N ALA A 429 -9.81 -1.09 -28.65
CA ALA A 429 -8.54 -1.62 -29.15
C ALA A 429 -7.35 -0.97 -28.41
N PHE A 430 -6.30 -1.74 -28.20
CA PHE A 430 -5.07 -1.30 -27.57
C PHE A 430 -3.85 -1.71 -28.40
N GLN A 431 -2.71 -1.09 -28.12
CA GLN A 431 -1.47 -1.26 -28.86
C GLN A 431 -0.52 -2.23 -28.15
N PRO A 432 0.26 -3.02 -28.92
CA PRO A 432 1.32 -3.84 -28.34
C PRO A 432 2.47 -2.95 -27.80
N ILE A 433 3.09 -3.40 -26.71
CA ILE A 433 4.19 -2.71 -26.04
C ILE A 433 5.52 -3.31 -26.51
N ARG A 434 6.24 -2.57 -27.37
CA ARG A 434 7.57 -3.00 -27.85
C ARG A 434 8.64 -2.89 -26.79
N ASP A 435 8.63 -1.80 -26.04
CA ASP A 435 9.61 -1.54 -24.98
C ASP A 435 8.84 -1.08 -23.74
N ILE A 436 8.90 -1.88 -22.68
CA ILE A 436 8.22 -1.59 -21.42
C ILE A 436 8.91 -0.45 -20.66
N GLY A 437 10.19 -0.18 -20.94
CA GLY A 437 10.94 0.93 -20.39
C GLY A 437 10.32 2.29 -20.72
N LEU A 438 9.55 2.40 -21.81
CA LEU A 438 8.77 3.60 -22.16
C LEU A 438 7.60 3.87 -21.20
N LEU A 439 7.22 2.90 -20.37
CA LEU A 439 6.18 3.02 -19.34
C LEU A 439 6.76 3.11 -17.93
N HIS A 440 8.08 2.97 -17.79
CA HIS A 440 8.75 3.13 -16.51
C HIS A 440 8.81 4.60 -16.13
N GLU A 441 8.40 4.88 -14.91
CA GLU A 441 8.47 6.21 -14.32
C GLU A 441 9.33 6.16 -13.06
N SER A 442 10.06 7.25 -12.80
CA SER A 442 10.73 7.41 -11.51
C SER A 442 9.70 7.39 -10.38
N LEU A 443 9.98 6.61 -9.33
CA LEU A 443 9.10 6.49 -8.18
C LEU A 443 8.88 7.83 -7.45
N ASP A 444 9.82 8.77 -7.58
CA ASP A 444 9.74 10.14 -7.06
C ASP A 444 8.64 10.99 -7.72
N GLY A 445 8.30 10.70 -8.98
CA GLY A 445 7.47 11.56 -9.82
C GLY A 445 6.24 10.88 -10.43
N ARG A 446 6.17 9.54 -10.40
CA ARG A 446 5.06 8.78 -10.99
C ARG A 446 3.72 9.18 -10.40
N VAL A 447 2.66 9.00 -11.19
CA VAL A 447 1.29 8.98 -10.65
C VAL A 447 1.15 7.76 -9.73
N MET A 448 0.43 7.93 -8.62
CA MET A 448 0.14 6.82 -7.72
C MET A 448 -1.08 6.07 -8.29
N ASP A 449 -0.82 5.00 -9.03
CA ASP A 449 -1.82 4.26 -9.81
C ASP A 449 -2.93 3.68 -8.91
N GLY A 450 -2.64 3.41 -7.63
CA GLY A 450 -3.60 2.95 -6.63
C GLY A 450 -3.96 1.46 -6.68
N PHE A 451 -3.41 0.74 -7.65
CA PHE A 451 -3.55 -0.71 -7.82
C PHE A 451 -2.44 -1.45 -7.04
N GLY A 452 -2.77 -2.50 -6.29
CA GLY A 452 -1.77 -3.34 -5.58
C GLY A 452 -1.92 -3.39 -4.06
N GLY A 453 -2.86 -2.63 -3.46
CA GLY A 453 -3.04 -2.59 -2.01
C GLY A 453 -1.77 -2.16 -1.29
N VAL A 454 -1.36 -2.90 -0.25
CA VAL A 454 -0.14 -2.61 0.55
C VAL A 454 1.13 -2.54 -0.32
N ALA A 455 1.18 -3.21 -1.47
CA ALA A 455 2.31 -3.09 -2.39
C ALA A 455 2.44 -1.67 -2.99
N GLU A 456 1.34 -0.94 -3.14
CA GLU A 456 1.33 0.45 -3.62
C GLU A 456 1.52 1.45 -2.47
N TYR A 457 0.75 1.31 -1.37
CA TYR A 457 0.71 2.32 -0.29
C TYR A 457 1.54 2.01 0.95
N GLY A 458 2.08 0.80 1.06
CA GLY A 458 2.84 0.35 2.23
C GLY A 458 4.31 0.13 1.93
N ILE A 459 4.62 -0.74 0.95
CA ILE A 459 6.00 -1.06 0.55
C ILE A 459 6.68 0.20 0.00
N THR A 460 7.93 0.41 0.40
CA THR A 460 8.69 1.63 0.15
C THR A 460 9.47 1.57 -1.17
N VAL A 461 10.23 2.61 -1.47
CA VAL A 461 10.99 2.78 -2.73
C VAL A 461 12.16 1.82 -2.90
N ARG A 462 12.35 0.88 -1.96
CA ARG A 462 13.29 -0.24 -2.10
C ARG A 462 12.78 -1.32 -3.06
N TRP A 463 11.50 -1.30 -3.40
CA TRP A 463 10.91 -2.17 -4.41
C TRP A 463 10.37 -1.36 -5.59
N ASP A 464 10.60 -1.85 -6.81
CA ASP A 464 10.19 -1.16 -8.03
C ASP A 464 8.68 -1.27 -8.26
N LYS A 465 7.94 -0.24 -7.85
CA LYS A 465 6.49 -0.17 -8.02
C LYS A 465 6.04 -0.14 -9.48
N ASN A 466 6.93 0.05 -10.47
CA ASN A 466 6.55 -0.07 -11.88
C ASN A 466 6.04 -1.48 -12.22
N PHE A 467 6.42 -2.50 -11.45
CA PHE A 467 5.88 -3.85 -11.58
C PHE A 467 4.38 -3.96 -11.30
N LEU A 468 3.79 -3.06 -10.50
CA LEU A 468 2.33 -3.02 -10.31
C LEU A 468 1.59 -2.69 -11.60
N ARG A 469 2.17 -1.83 -12.44
CA ARG A 469 1.60 -1.50 -13.75
C ARG A 469 1.68 -2.68 -14.71
N VAL A 470 2.76 -3.46 -14.65
CA VAL A 470 2.88 -4.73 -15.40
C VAL A 470 1.74 -5.68 -15.00
N ILE A 471 1.58 -5.95 -13.70
CA ILE A 471 0.52 -6.84 -13.18
C ILE A 471 -0.87 -6.34 -13.59
N ARG A 472 -1.12 -5.03 -13.44
CA ARG A 472 -2.38 -4.41 -13.84
C ARG A 472 -2.68 -4.66 -15.32
N LEU A 473 -1.72 -4.44 -16.21
CA LEU A 473 -1.92 -4.64 -17.65
C LEU A 473 -2.12 -6.12 -18.03
N LEU A 474 -1.50 -7.05 -17.31
CA LEU A 474 -1.74 -8.49 -17.48
C LEU A 474 -3.21 -8.87 -17.23
N LEU A 475 -3.89 -8.15 -16.33
CA LEU A 475 -5.29 -8.40 -15.97
C LEU A 475 -6.26 -7.51 -16.75
N GLU A 476 -6.05 -6.20 -16.77
CA GLU A 476 -6.98 -5.18 -17.30
C GLU A 476 -7.26 -5.37 -18.80
N ARG A 477 -6.27 -5.86 -19.57
CA ARG A 477 -6.43 -6.16 -21.01
C ARG A 477 -7.27 -7.41 -21.30
N ARG A 478 -7.65 -8.20 -20.29
CA ARG A 478 -8.45 -9.43 -20.48
C ARG A 478 -9.93 -9.09 -20.55
N GLN A 479 -10.62 -9.54 -21.59
CA GLN A 479 -12.04 -9.21 -21.84
C GLN A 479 -12.96 -9.51 -20.65
N ARG A 480 -12.73 -10.62 -19.95
CA ARG A 480 -13.54 -11.09 -18.81
C ARG A 480 -13.19 -10.45 -17.45
N PHE A 481 -12.38 -9.38 -17.41
CA PHE A 481 -11.97 -8.72 -16.17
C PHE A 481 -12.28 -7.23 -16.14
N ALA A 482 -13.05 -6.77 -15.16
CA ALA A 482 -13.26 -5.35 -14.90
C ALA A 482 -12.77 -4.97 -13.50
N MET A 483 -12.27 -3.75 -13.32
CA MET A 483 -11.91 -3.23 -12.00
C MET A 483 -12.32 -1.79 -11.78
N LEU A 484 -12.66 -1.47 -10.53
CA LEU A 484 -13.12 -0.16 -10.10
C LEU A 484 -12.47 0.24 -8.78
N GLY A 485 -11.88 1.43 -8.74
CA GLY A 485 -11.35 2.04 -7.52
C GLY A 485 -12.35 2.99 -6.88
N GLY A 486 -12.10 3.34 -5.62
CA GLY A 486 -12.97 4.23 -4.84
C GLY A 486 -14.30 3.59 -4.43
N VAL A 487 -14.35 2.26 -4.39
CA VAL A 487 -15.56 1.50 -4.05
C VAL A 487 -15.29 0.67 -2.80
N ARG A 488 -15.97 1.01 -1.71
CA ARG A 488 -15.93 0.25 -0.47
C ARG A 488 -17.05 -0.79 -0.48
N PHE A 489 -16.72 -2.07 -0.34
CA PHE A 489 -17.73 -3.10 -0.13
C PHE A 489 -18.36 -2.96 1.26
N GLY A 490 -19.68 -3.16 1.37
CA GLY A 490 -20.45 -2.80 2.56
C GLY A 490 -20.95 -1.35 2.56
N SER A 491 -20.79 -0.62 1.46
CA SER A 491 -21.42 0.69 1.23
C SER A 491 -22.33 0.72 -0.01
N ALA A 492 -21.83 1.21 -1.15
CA ALA A 492 -22.58 1.33 -2.39
C ALA A 492 -22.92 -0.02 -3.02
N ILE A 493 -22.15 -1.05 -2.69
CA ILE A 493 -22.40 -2.43 -3.03
C ILE A 493 -22.13 -3.31 -1.79
N PHE A 494 -23.02 -4.25 -1.55
CA PHE A 494 -22.94 -5.24 -0.47
C PHE A 494 -23.36 -6.62 -0.97
N ASP A 495 -23.30 -7.66 -0.12
CA ASP A 495 -23.46 -9.04 -0.56
C ASP A 495 -24.82 -9.31 -1.20
N ASP A 496 -25.93 -8.97 -0.55
CA ASP A 496 -27.27 -9.19 -1.13
C ASP A 496 -27.45 -8.45 -2.47
N SER A 497 -27.09 -7.16 -2.53
CA SER A 497 -27.17 -6.39 -3.77
C SER A 497 -26.28 -6.95 -4.89
N ALA A 498 -25.11 -7.49 -4.57
CA ALA A 498 -24.23 -8.10 -5.56
C ALA A 498 -24.83 -9.40 -6.10
N PHE A 499 -25.35 -10.25 -5.23
CA PHE A 499 -26.03 -11.47 -5.64
C PHE A 499 -27.29 -11.18 -6.47
N GLU A 500 -28.07 -10.15 -6.13
CA GLU A 500 -29.23 -9.68 -6.93
C GLU A 500 -28.83 -9.17 -8.31
N MET A 501 -27.68 -8.49 -8.44
CA MET A 501 -27.16 -8.05 -9.72
C MET A 501 -26.75 -9.20 -10.65
N GLY A 502 -26.53 -10.41 -10.10
CA GLY A 502 -26.17 -11.58 -10.86
C GLY A 502 -24.74 -12.07 -10.64
N PHE A 503 -24.04 -11.61 -9.59
CA PHE A 503 -22.83 -12.29 -9.14
C PHE A 503 -23.15 -13.68 -8.58
N ASP A 504 -22.28 -14.65 -8.85
CA ASP A 504 -22.40 -16.03 -8.40
C ASP A 504 -21.55 -16.29 -7.14
N HIS A 505 -20.49 -15.50 -6.94
CA HIS A 505 -19.61 -15.60 -5.77
C HIS A 505 -18.98 -14.26 -5.39
N ILE A 506 -18.62 -14.10 -4.11
CA ILE A 506 -17.89 -12.93 -3.58
C ILE A 506 -16.61 -13.40 -2.87
N ALA A 507 -15.46 -12.82 -3.22
CA ALA A 507 -14.17 -13.11 -2.61
C ALA A 507 -13.61 -11.88 -1.88
N LEU A 508 -13.53 -11.96 -0.55
CA LEU A 508 -12.99 -10.90 0.30
C LEU A 508 -11.45 -10.98 0.35
N CYS A 509 -10.79 -9.94 -0.16
CA CYS A 509 -9.33 -9.77 -0.20
C CYS A 509 -8.94 -8.44 0.47
N LEU A 510 -9.59 -8.12 1.60
CA LEU A 510 -9.57 -6.79 2.25
C LEU A 510 -8.29 -6.42 3.00
N GLY A 511 -7.34 -7.36 3.13
CA GLY A 511 -6.04 -7.13 3.77
C GLY A 511 -6.12 -6.82 5.27
N ALA A 512 -5.16 -6.01 5.73
CA ALA A 512 -5.06 -5.58 7.12
C ALA A 512 -6.14 -4.55 7.50
N GLY A 513 -6.65 -4.70 8.73
CA GLY A 513 -7.68 -3.91 9.36
C GLY A 513 -7.13 -2.83 10.30
N ARG A 514 -7.79 -2.65 11.46
CA ARG A 514 -7.46 -1.56 12.40
C ARG A 514 -6.04 -1.67 12.99
N PRO A 515 -5.30 -0.56 13.13
CA PRO A 515 -4.01 -0.55 13.79
C PRO A 515 -4.16 -0.56 15.31
N THR A 516 -3.12 -1.04 15.99
CA THR A 516 -2.96 -0.92 17.44
C THR A 516 -2.46 0.49 17.78
N TYR A 517 -3.21 1.23 18.59
CA TYR A 517 -2.80 2.54 19.10
C TYR A 517 -2.20 2.44 20.50
N LEU A 518 -1.55 3.52 20.97
CA LEU A 518 -0.97 3.57 22.30
C LEU A 518 -2.03 3.92 23.34
N SER A 519 -2.16 3.07 24.35
CA SER A 519 -2.98 3.33 25.53
C SER A 519 -2.14 3.95 26.65
N VAL A 520 -1.58 5.13 26.40
CA VAL A 520 -0.73 5.88 27.35
C VAL A 520 -1.21 7.32 27.46
N ALA A 521 -0.83 8.01 28.54
CA ALA A 521 -1.15 9.42 28.72
C ALA A 521 -0.66 10.25 27.51
N ASN A 522 -1.53 11.11 26.98
CA ASN A 522 -1.29 11.92 25.78
C ASN A 522 -0.95 11.11 24.50
N GLY A 523 -1.31 9.82 24.43
CA GLY A 523 -1.03 8.93 23.29
C GLY A 523 -1.68 9.32 21.95
N LEU A 524 -2.51 10.37 21.93
CA LEU A 524 -3.12 10.97 20.74
C LEU A 524 -2.85 12.49 20.61
N ALA A 525 -1.86 13.01 21.36
CA ALA A 525 -1.47 14.40 21.30
C ALA A 525 -0.96 14.81 19.91
N ARG A 526 -0.95 16.11 19.62
CA ARG A 526 -0.50 16.62 18.33
C ARG A 526 0.98 16.25 18.09
N GLY A 527 1.25 15.68 16.93
CA GLY A 527 2.55 15.09 16.57
C GLY A 527 2.67 13.59 16.83
N VAL A 528 1.67 12.95 17.45
CA VAL A 528 1.54 11.49 17.53
C VAL A 528 0.64 10.99 16.39
N ARG A 529 1.12 10.04 15.59
CA ARG A 529 0.36 9.42 14.48
C ARG A 529 0.51 7.92 14.48
N GLN A 530 -0.48 7.23 13.90
CA GLN A 530 -0.29 5.83 13.53
C GLN A 530 0.60 5.74 12.29
N ALA A 531 1.42 4.70 12.19
CA ALA A 531 2.25 4.46 11.01
C ALA A 531 1.41 4.28 9.75
N SER A 532 0.22 3.66 9.86
CA SER A 532 -0.72 3.54 8.75
C SER A 532 -1.28 4.89 8.29
N ASP A 533 -1.54 5.84 9.20
CA ASP A 533 -1.90 7.22 8.84
C ASP A 533 -0.76 7.88 8.05
N PHE A 534 0.46 7.84 8.58
CA PHE A 534 1.63 8.45 7.96
C PHE A 534 1.93 7.88 6.57
N LEU A 535 2.08 6.55 6.45
CA LEU A 535 2.45 5.90 5.18
C LEU A 535 1.34 6.05 4.13
N MET A 536 0.07 5.90 4.50
CA MET A 536 -1.04 6.08 3.55
C MET A 536 -1.18 7.54 3.13
N ALA A 537 -0.99 8.51 4.03
CA ALA A 537 -0.97 9.92 3.66
C ALA A 537 0.19 10.22 2.70
N LEU A 538 1.39 9.75 3.03
CA LEU A 538 2.59 9.94 2.21
C LEU A 538 2.42 9.38 0.79
N GLN A 539 2.01 8.12 0.70
CA GLN A 539 1.95 7.38 -0.55
C GLN A 539 0.68 7.73 -1.35
N LEU A 540 -0.53 7.62 -0.78
CA LEU A 540 -1.77 7.76 -1.56
C LEU A 540 -2.09 9.19 -2.00
N THR A 541 -1.61 10.21 -1.27
CA THR A 541 -1.77 11.62 -1.70
C THR A 541 -0.61 12.11 -2.54
N GLY A 542 0.49 11.35 -2.58
CA GLY A 542 1.74 11.81 -3.15
C GLY A 542 2.36 12.98 -2.39
N ALA A 543 2.21 13.08 -1.06
CA ALA A 543 2.71 14.21 -0.27
C ALA A 543 4.22 14.47 -0.46
N ALA A 544 4.99 13.40 -0.73
CA ALA A 544 6.43 13.45 -1.03
C ALA A 544 6.77 14.15 -2.35
N LYS A 545 5.85 14.23 -3.31
CA LYS A 545 6.09 14.88 -4.60
C LYS A 545 6.17 16.39 -4.41
N MET A 546 7.16 17.02 -5.05
CA MET A 546 7.28 18.48 -5.08
C MET A 546 6.05 19.15 -5.72
N SER A 547 5.43 18.48 -6.69
CA SER A 547 4.24 18.93 -7.40
C SER A 547 2.95 18.84 -6.56
N SER A 548 2.91 18.04 -5.48
CA SER A 548 1.67 17.76 -4.75
C SER A 548 1.29 18.87 -3.78
N VAL A 549 0.01 19.25 -3.79
CA VAL A 549 -0.59 20.16 -2.80
C VAL A 549 -0.97 19.48 -1.48
N ALA A 550 -0.82 18.15 -1.37
CA ALA A 550 -1.18 17.43 -0.17
C ALA A 550 -0.32 17.80 1.06
N ASN A 551 -0.96 17.79 2.24
CA ASN A 551 -0.37 18.26 3.49
C ASN A 551 -0.10 17.11 4.47
N LEU A 552 1.17 16.92 4.79
CA LEU A 552 1.61 15.96 5.81
C LEU A 552 2.71 16.61 6.66
N GLN A 553 2.39 17.00 7.88
CA GLN A 553 3.36 17.65 8.77
C GLN A 553 4.00 16.61 9.72
N ILE A 554 5.33 16.53 9.72
CA ILE A 554 6.14 15.86 10.75
C ILE A 554 7.29 16.79 11.21
N ARG A 555 7.77 16.59 12.44
CA ARG A 555 8.89 17.35 13.04
C ARG A 555 9.96 16.39 13.55
N LEU A 556 11.22 16.78 13.46
CA LEU A 556 12.34 16.07 14.07
C LEU A 556 12.52 16.51 15.54
N PRO A 557 13.07 15.63 16.41
CA PRO A 557 13.43 14.24 16.15
C PRO A 557 12.20 13.33 15.99
N VAL A 558 12.33 12.23 15.24
CA VAL A 558 11.25 11.24 15.06
C VAL A 558 11.50 10.02 15.94
N VAL A 559 10.48 9.57 16.67
CA VAL A 559 10.49 8.28 17.37
C VAL A 559 9.44 7.35 16.77
N VAL A 560 9.85 6.17 16.34
CA VAL A 560 8.95 5.13 15.80
C VAL A 560 8.82 4.00 16.81
N ILE A 561 7.60 3.62 17.17
CA ILE A 561 7.34 2.54 18.13
C ILE A 561 7.00 1.27 17.39
N GLY A 562 7.84 0.23 17.50
CA GLY A 562 7.62 -1.07 16.87
C GLY A 562 8.90 -1.75 16.40
N GLY A 563 8.81 -3.02 16.01
CA GLY A 563 9.95 -3.81 15.47
C GLY A 563 9.60 -4.62 14.22
N GLY A 564 8.45 -4.32 13.58
CA GLY A 564 8.07 -4.95 12.31
C GLY A 564 8.56 -4.15 11.11
N LEU A 565 8.35 -4.68 9.91
CA LEU A 565 8.69 -3.98 8.65
C LEU A 565 8.04 -2.59 8.55
N THR A 566 6.79 -2.45 8.99
CA THR A 566 6.11 -1.15 9.05
C THR A 566 6.90 -0.10 9.86
N ALA A 567 7.59 -0.50 10.94
CA ALA A 567 8.41 0.42 11.72
C ALA A 567 9.67 0.86 10.95
N ILE A 568 10.30 -0.08 10.25
CA ILE A 568 11.47 0.17 9.38
C ILE A 568 11.11 1.13 8.24
N ASP A 569 10.01 0.84 7.55
CA ASP A 569 9.47 1.68 6.48
C ASP A 569 9.12 3.08 6.99
N THR A 570 8.41 3.16 8.11
CA THR A 570 8.04 4.44 8.73
C THR A 570 9.26 5.29 9.09
N ALA A 571 10.31 4.70 9.65
CA ALA A 571 11.52 5.42 10.03
C ALA A 571 12.30 5.94 8.81
N THR A 572 12.53 5.09 7.82
CA THR A 572 13.28 5.46 6.60
C THR A 572 12.53 6.49 5.76
N GLU A 573 11.22 6.34 5.60
CA GLU A 573 10.38 7.29 4.85
C GLU A 573 10.22 8.62 5.58
N ALA A 574 10.18 8.64 6.92
CA ALA A 574 10.12 9.89 7.68
C ALA A 574 11.35 10.76 7.48
N LEU A 575 12.56 10.17 7.46
CA LEU A 575 13.80 10.90 7.19
C LEU A 575 13.82 11.48 5.77
N ALA A 576 13.53 10.66 4.75
CA ALA A 576 13.49 11.10 3.36
C ALA A 576 12.40 12.17 3.12
N TYR A 577 11.22 11.99 3.72
CA TYR A 577 10.11 12.93 3.62
C TYR A 577 10.44 14.27 4.29
N TYR A 578 11.18 14.27 5.39
CA TYR A 578 11.53 15.51 6.10
C TYR A 578 12.29 16.48 5.21
N VAL A 579 13.21 16.00 4.38
CA VAL A 579 13.92 16.83 3.39
C VAL A 579 12.92 17.40 2.37
N ARG A 580 12.09 16.56 1.76
CA ARG A 580 11.09 16.99 0.76
C ARG A 580 10.10 18.02 1.31
N GLN A 581 9.58 17.82 2.52
CA GLN A 581 8.55 18.71 3.07
C GLN A 581 9.10 20.13 3.29
N VAL A 582 10.34 20.27 3.80
CA VAL A 582 10.90 21.59 4.12
C VAL A 582 11.39 22.31 2.87
N GLU A 583 11.90 21.58 1.87
CA GLU A 583 12.22 22.15 0.56
C GLU A 583 10.96 22.66 -0.15
N LYS A 584 9.88 21.86 -0.15
CA LYS A 584 8.58 22.25 -0.71
C LYS A 584 8.00 23.45 0.04
N PHE A 585 8.13 23.48 1.36
CA PHE A 585 7.69 24.59 2.20
C PHE A 585 8.45 25.88 1.86
N LEU A 586 9.78 25.82 1.79
CA LEU A 586 10.63 26.98 1.48
C LEU A 586 10.33 27.54 0.09
N ALA A 587 10.22 26.69 -0.94
CA ALA A 587 9.96 27.13 -2.31
C ALA A 587 8.64 27.91 -2.43
N ARG A 588 7.57 27.40 -1.80
CA ARG A 588 6.26 28.07 -1.75
C ARG A 588 6.31 29.36 -0.93
N TYR A 589 6.96 29.31 0.23
CA TYR A 589 7.10 30.46 1.10
C TYR A 589 7.82 31.61 0.38
N GLU A 590 8.99 31.37 -0.21
CA GLU A 590 9.76 32.40 -0.91
C GLU A 590 8.95 33.02 -2.05
N THR A 591 8.27 32.19 -2.86
CA THR A 591 7.43 32.67 -3.96
C THR A 591 6.30 33.56 -3.46
N LEU A 592 5.55 33.12 -2.45
CA LEU A 592 4.45 33.89 -1.88
C LEU A 592 4.94 35.16 -1.16
N THR A 593 6.09 35.12 -0.48
CA THR A 593 6.64 36.32 0.16
C THR A 593 7.13 37.36 -0.85
N ALA A 594 7.65 36.93 -2.00
CA ALA A 594 8.03 37.82 -3.09
C ALA A 594 6.81 38.55 -3.68
N GLU A 595 5.64 37.91 -3.69
CA GLU A 595 4.41 38.47 -4.26
C GLU A 595 3.56 39.26 -3.26
N LEU A 596 3.35 38.70 -2.06
CA LEU A 596 2.39 39.21 -1.07
C LEU A 596 3.07 39.95 0.10
N GLY A 597 4.38 39.81 0.25
CA GLY A 597 5.13 40.27 1.42
C GLY A 597 5.07 39.29 2.60
N GLU A 598 6.15 39.24 3.39
CA GLU A 598 6.29 38.30 4.51
C GLU A 598 5.19 38.46 5.57
N GLU A 599 4.83 39.69 5.94
CA GLU A 599 3.80 39.95 6.94
C GLU A 599 2.45 39.33 6.54
N SER A 600 2.07 39.47 5.27
CA SER A 600 0.83 38.92 4.73
C SER A 600 0.80 37.39 4.78
N VAL A 601 1.91 36.75 4.38
CA VAL A 601 2.01 35.28 4.40
C VAL A 601 1.89 34.73 5.82
N ARG A 602 2.49 35.42 6.79
CA ARG A 602 2.59 34.98 8.20
C ARG A 602 1.43 35.43 9.10
N VAL A 603 0.56 36.33 8.65
CA VAL A 603 -0.47 36.98 9.51
C VAL A 603 -1.41 35.98 10.18
N SER A 604 -1.73 34.90 9.48
CA SER A 604 -2.68 33.88 9.96
C SER A 604 -2.07 32.84 10.90
N TRP A 605 -0.75 32.89 11.11
CA TRP A 605 -0.05 31.93 11.97
C TRP A 605 -0.04 32.34 13.45
N THR A 606 -0.31 31.37 14.32
CA THR A 606 -0.14 31.50 15.77
C THR A 606 1.35 31.55 16.14
N GLU A 607 1.68 31.87 17.40
CA GLU A 607 3.06 31.85 17.90
C GLU A 607 3.72 30.47 17.68
N GLU A 608 2.99 29.39 17.97
CA GLU A 608 3.46 28.02 17.71
C GLU A 608 3.73 27.78 16.23
N GLU A 609 2.78 28.12 15.37
CA GLU A 609 2.87 27.89 13.93
C GLU A 609 4.03 28.67 13.30
N LYS A 610 4.27 29.90 13.77
CA LYS A 610 5.46 30.68 13.39
C LYS A 610 6.75 29.97 13.79
N GLY A 611 6.83 29.46 15.03
CA GLY A 611 8.01 28.71 15.48
C GLY A 611 8.27 27.44 14.67
N ILE A 612 7.23 26.72 14.27
CA ILE A 612 7.35 25.55 13.38
C ILE A 612 7.81 25.98 11.97
N ALA A 613 7.21 27.04 11.41
CA ALA A 613 7.60 27.56 10.11
C ALA A 613 9.06 28.03 10.10
N ASP A 614 9.52 28.73 11.13
CA ASP A 614 10.91 29.21 11.25
C ASP A 614 11.89 28.04 11.33
N ALA A 615 11.55 26.98 12.06
CA ALA A 615 12.36 25.75 12.08
C ALA A 615 12.45 25.11 10.69
N PHE A 616 11.34 25.01 9.95
CA PHE A 616 11.34 24.48 8.58
C PHE A 616 12.16 25.34 7.63
N LEU A 617 12.02 26.66 7.68
CA LEU A 617 12.78 27.59 6.84
C LEU A 617 14.29 27.51 7.15
N SER A 618 14.67 27.42 8.42
CA SER A 618 16.06 27.23 8.85
C SER A 618 16.64 25.92 8.30
N HIS A 619 15.93 24.81 8.48
CA HIS A 619 16.38 23.49 8.01
C HIS A 619 16.46 23.43 6.48
N ALA A 620 15.48 24.01 5.78
CA ALA A 620 15.49 24.10 4.32
C ALA A 620 16.66 24.97 3.82
N GLY A 621 17.02 26.04 4.53
CA GLY A 621 18.21 26.84 4.25
C GLY A 621 19.50 26.03 4.36
N ALA A 622 19.63 25.21 5.41
CA ALA A 622 20.78 24.30 5.60
C ALA A 622 20.84 23.23 4.50
N ILE A 623 19.71 22.60 4.15
CA ILE A 623 19.60 21.63 3.05
C ILE A 623 20.00 22.25 1.72
N ARG A 624 19.49 23.45 1.40
CA ARG A 624 19.86 24.18 0.18
C ARG A 624 21.36 24.51 0.17
N GLY A 625 21.92 24.90 1.32
CA GLY A 625 23.36 25.12 1.48
C GLY A 625 24.17 23.86 1.21
N GLU A 626 23.73 22.72 1.74
CA GLU A 626 24.36 21.42 1.54
C GLU A 626 24.27 20.96 0.09
N ARG A 627 23.13 21.13 -0.59
CA ARG A 627 23.03 20.85 -2.04
C ARG A 627 24.05 21.66 -2.84
N LYS A 628 24.22 22.95 -2.52
CA LYS A 628 25.22 23.82 -3.17
C LYS A 628 26.66 23.36 -2.88
N ALA A 629 26.94 22.98 -1.63
CA ALA A 629 28.26 22.49 -1.23
C ALA A 629 28.60 21.15 -1.89
N ALA A 630 27.64 20.23 -1.93
CA ALA A 630 27.75 18.94 -2.58
C ALA A 630 28.00 19.07 -4.08
N ALA A 631 27.22 19.91 -4.78
CA ALA A 631 27.42 20.21 -6.19
C ALA A 631 28.78 20.86 -6.47
N LYS A 632 29.25 21.78 -5.61
CA LYS A 632 30.59 22.39 -5.76
C LYS A 632 31.72 21.38 -5.57
N ALA A 633 31.49 20.34 -4.77
CA ALA A 633 32.47 19.30 -4.45
C ALA A 633 32.28 18.00 -5.26
N ASP A 634 31.38 17.99 -6.25
CA ASP A 634 31.02 16.83 -7.07
C ASP A 634 30.76 15.55 -6.26
N ARG A 635 29.94 15.70 -5.21
CA ARG A 635 29.54 14.61 -4.33
C ARG A 635 28.03 14.60 -4.11
N GLU A 636 27.50 13.47 -3.64
CA GLU A 636 26.12 13.41 -3.18
C GLU A 636 25.91 14.29 -1.91
N PRO A 637 24.73 14.92 -1.75
CA PRO A 637 24.38 15.64 -0.54
C PRO A 637 24.34 14.72 0.69
N ARG A 638 24.95 15.15 1.79
CA ARG A 638 25.00 14.42 3.06
C ARG A 638 23.87 14.85 3.98
N PHE A 639 22.62 14.59 3.58
CA PHE A 639 21.47 14.97 4.39
C PHE A 639 21.40 14.23 5.72
N GLY A 640 21.94 13.01 5.80
CA GLY A 640 22.01 12.24 7.05
C GLY A 640 22.65 13.04 8.19
N ASP A 641 23.76 13.73 7.92
CA ASP A 641 24.48 14.51 8.93
C ASP A 641 23.64 15.67 9.47
N LEU A 642 22.86 16.33 8.60
CA LEU A 642 21.94 17.41 9.00
C LEU A 642 20.75 16.86 9.78
N LEU A 643 20.17 15.75 9.32
CA LEU A 643 19.03 15.11 9.99
C LEU A 643 19.42 14.64 11.40
N ASP A 644 20.63 14.11 11.56
CA ASP A 644 21.19 13.68 12.85
C ASP A 644 21.43 14.86 13.81
N GLN A 645 21.87 16.02 13.30
CA GLN A 645 21.96 17.26 14.10
C GLN A 645 20.59 17.73 14.61
N TRP A 646 19.51 17.38 13.90
CA TRP A 646 18.13 17.64 14.32
C TRP A 646 17.50 16.45 15.07
N GLY A 647 18.31 15.45 15.43
CA GLY A 647 17.99 14.29 16.26
C GLY A 647 17.54 13.03 15.50
N GLY A 648 17.45 13.08 14.17
CA GLY A 648 17.23 11.91 13.31
C GLY A 648 15.95 11.13 13.59
N ALA A 649 15.99 9.82 13.33
CA ALA A 649 14.90 8.89 13.60
C ALA A 649 15.36 7.71 14.46
N THR A 650 14.67 7.46 15.56
CA THR A 650 14.94 6.32 16.46
C THR A 650 13.74 5.37 16.48
N ILE A 651 13.98 4.09 16.21
CA ILE A 651 13.03 3.01 16.46
C ILE A 651 13.16 2.59 17.93
N ALA A 652 12.08 2.71 18.70
CA ALA A 652 11.99 2.20 20.06
C ALA A 652 11.19 0.89 20.08
N TYR A 653 11.82 -0.20 20.51
CA TYR A 653 11.22 -1.52 20.52
C TYR A 653 11.28 -2.17 21.91
N ARG A 654 10.16 -2.75 22.35
CA ARG A 654 10.02 -3.35 23.69
C ARG A 654 10.79 -4.65 23.92
N ARG A 655 11.39 -5.23 22.88
CA ARG A 655 12.23 -6.43 22.94
C ARG A 655 13.59 -6.13 22.31
N ARG A 656 14.47 -7.13 22.25
CA ARG A 656 15.76 -7.01 21.54
C ARG A 656 15.54 -6.90 20.04
N MET A 657 16.47 -6.26 19.33
CA MET A 657 16.46 -6.18 17.86
C MET A 657 16.41 -7.59 17.23
N ILE A 658 17.14 -8.55 17.81
CA ILE A 658 17.16 -9.95 17.33
C ILE A 658 15.80 -10.67 17.49
N ASP A 659 14.92 -10.18 18.36
CA ASP A 659 13.57 -10.72 18.56
C ASP A 659 12.53 -10.00 17.67
N ALA A 660 12.97 -9.05 16.83
CA ALA A 660 12.10 -8.27 15.97
C ALA A 660 11.63 -9.08 14.75
N PRO A 661 10.36 -8.99 14.33
CA PRO A 661 9.91 -9.59 13.07
C PRO A 661 10.72 -9.12 11.86
N SER A 662 11.17 -7.87 11.83
CA SER A 662 12.07 -7.40 10.77
C SER A 662 13.41 -8.12 10.79
N TYR A 663 13.96 -8.49 11.95
CA TYR A 663 15.23 -9.24 12.02
C TYR A 663 15.04 -10.71 11.62
N THR A 664 14.08 -11.38 12.26
CA THR A 664 13.87 -12.82 12.10
C THR A 664 13.37 -13.24 10.72
N LEU A 665 12.66 -12.34 10.01
CA LEU A 665 12.09 -12.62 8.69
C LEU A 665 12.81 -11.90 7.54
N ASN A 666 13.43 -10.74 7.79
CA ASN A 666 14.04 -9.92 6.73
C ASN A 666 15.10 -8.92 7.26
N HIS A 667 16.16 -9.43 7.88
CA HIS A 667 17.19 -8.60 8.52
C HIS A 667 17.85 -7.57 7.59
N ASP A 668 17.88 -7.82 6.27
CA ASP A 668 18.36 -6.87 5.26
C ASP A 668 17.64 -5.52 5.30
N GLU A 669 16.37 -5.48 5.72
CA GLU A 669 15.62 -4.24 5.87
C GLU A 669 16.12 -3.41 7.05
N ILE A 670 16.59 -4.06 8.13
CA ILE A 670 17.23 -3.36 9.25
C ILE A 670 18.57 -2.80 8.78
N VAL A 671 19.40 -3.61 8.11
CA VAL A 671 20.71 -3.17 7.58
C VAL A 671 20.53 -1.89 6.75
N LYS A 672 19.63 -1.91 5.76
CA LYS A 672 19.37 -0.77 4.87
C LYS A 672 18.83 0.47 5.60
N ALA A 673 18.09 0.28 6.69
CA ALA A 673 17.59 1.40 7.49
C ALA A 673 18.69 2.03 8.35
N LEU A 674 19.55 1.22 8.96
CA LEU A 674 20.69 1.71 9.73
C LEU A 674 21.69 2.46 8.82
N GLU A 675 21.94 1.94 7.61
CA GLU A 675 22.74 2.63 6.58
C GLU A 675 22.17 4.03 6.28
N GLN A 676 20.85 4.20 6.29
CA GLN A 676 20.17 5.49 6.09
C GLN A 676 20.16 6.43 7.31
N GLY A 677 20.83 6.06 8.41
CA GLY A 677 20.90 6.86 9.64
C GLY A 677 19.76 6.61 10.63
N VAL A 678 18.92 5.61 10.42
CA VAL A 678 17.95 5.19 11.45
C VAL A 678 18.71 4.57 12.62
N ARG A 679 18.30 4.88 13.84
CA ARG A 679 18.83 4.27 15.07
C ARG A 679 17.84 3.27 15.65
N PHE A 680 18.32 2.17 16.23
CA PHE A 680 17.47 1.16 16.87
C PHE A 680 17.76 1.09 18.37
N ALA A 681 16.76 1.40 19.20
CA ALA A 681 16.80 1.32 20.64
C ALA A 681 15.90 0.17 21.11
N GLU A 682 16.51 -0.85 21.70
CA GLU A 682 15.83 -2.05 22.14
C GLU A 682 15.45 -2.00 23.62
N LEU A 683 14.58 -2.93 24.04
CA LEU A 683 14.13 -3.09 25.43
C LEU A 683 13.46 -1.82 26.01
N LEU A 684 12.72 -1.08 25.20
CA LEU A 684 12.00 0.13 25.61
C LEU A 684 10.50 0.03 25.32
N ALA A 685 9.67 0.26 26.34
CA ALA A 685 8.21 0.29 26.20
C ALA A 685 7.65 1.68 26.56
N PRO A 686 6.70 2.23 25.77
CA PRO A 686 6.14 3.55 26.04
C PRO A 686 5.31 3.60 27.33
N VAL A 687 5.51 4.66 28.11
CA VAL A 687 4.80 4.94 29.37
C VAL A 687 3.89 6.15 29.25
N ALA A 688 4.39 7.25 28.68
CA ALA A 688 3.64 8.49 28.49
C ALA A 688 4.25 9.34 27.37
N VAL A 689 3.41 10.15 26.73
CA VAL A 689 3.87 11.21 25.81
C VAL A 689 3.95 12.53 26.58
N GLU A 690 5.12 13.15 26.56
CA GLU A 690 5.28 14.50 27.10
C GLU A 690 4.95 15.54 26.06
N ILE A 691 4.20 16.56 26.48
CA ILE A 691 3.75 17.66 25.63
C ILE A 691 4.41 18.99 26.02
N ASP A 692 4.53 19.90 25.06
CA ASP A 692 4.96 21.27 25.26
C ASP A 692 3.82 22.19 25.73
N LYS A 693 4.10 23.50 25.86
CA LYS A 693 3.11 24.51 26.27
C LYS A 693 1.92 24.66 25.31
N TYR A 694 2.04 24.14 24.08
CA TYR A 694 0.99 24.19 23.05
C TYR A 694 0.21 22.87 22.94
N GLY A 695 0.58 21.83 23.68
CA GLY A 695 -0.02 20.50 23.58
C GLY A 695 0.54 19.65 22.43
N HIS A 696 1.70 20.03 21.87
CA HIS A 696 2.42 19.24 20.89
C HIS A 696 3.40 18.29 21.59
N VAL A 697 3.64 17.09 21.06
CA VAL A 697 4.67 16.19 21.59
C VAL A 697 6.04 16.89 21.60
N LYS A 698 6.75 16.73 22.72
CA LYS A 698 8.15 17.14 22.90
C LYS A 698 9.09 15.97 23.21
N ALA A 699 8.57 14.90 23.82
CA ALA A 699 9.35 13.72 24.20
C ALA A 699 8.45 12.50 24.46
N LEU A 700 9.06 11.32 24.43
CA LEU A 700 8.45 10.04 24.79
C LEU A 700 9.16 9.45 26.02
N ARG A 701 8.39 9.21 27.09
CA ARG A 701 8.87 8.49 28.28
C ARG A 701 8.70 6.98 28.08
N LEU A 702 9.75 6.25 28.43
CA LEU A 702 9.89 4.82 28.17
C LEU A 702 10.38 4.09 29.42
N ALA A 703 9.82 2.92 29.68
CA ALA A 703 10.29 2.01 30.71
C ALA A 703 11.29 1.01 30.11
N CYS A 704 12.43 0.85 30.78
CA CYS A 704 13.39 -0.20 30.48
C CYS A 704 12.74 -1.58 30.68
N GLN A 705 12.99 -2.49 29.74
CA GLN A 705 12.47 -3.85 29.73
C GLN A 705 13.60 -4.87 29.90
N ALA A 706 13.29 -6.03 30.45
CA ALA A 706 14.09 -7.24 30.31
C ALA A 706 13.22 -8.34 29.73
N ILE A 707 13.83 -9.29 29.02
CA ILE A 707 13.13 -10.50 28.56
C ILE A 707 13.12 -11.50 29.72
N GLY A 708 11.92 -11.79 30.24
CA GLY A 708 11.73 -12.79 31.28
C GLY A 708 11.98 -14.21 30.79
N GLU A 709 12.02 -15.18 31.73
CA GLU A 709 12.20 -16.60 31.42
C GLU A 709 11.09 -17.18 30.52
N ASP A 710 9.90 -16.57 30.55
CA ASP A 710 8.77 -16.91 29.68
C ASP A 710 8.88 -16.32 28.26
N GLY A 711 9.98 -15.62 27.96
CA GLY A 711 10.24 -14.94 26.68
C GLY A 711 9.42 -13.66 26.48
N ARG A 712 8.74 -13.16 27.52
CA ARG A 712 7.97 -11.91 27.46
C ARG A 712 8.78 -10.74 28.01
N PRO A 713 8.67 -9.54 27.40
CA PRO A 713 9.27 -8.35 27.97
C PRO A 713 8.51 -7.93 29.23
N ALA A 714 9.25 -7.58 30.27
CA ALA A 714 8.72 -7.04 31.52
C ALA A 714 9.54 -5.82 31.96
N PRO A 715 8.94 -4.80 32.60
CA PRO A 715 9.68 -3.67 33.14
C PRO A 715 10.76 -4.10 34.14
N THR A 716 11.95 -3.53 34.05
CA THR A 716 13.07 -3.83 34.98
C THR A 716 12.87 -3.21 36.36
N GLY A 717 12.00 -2.20 36.48
CA GLY A 717 11.87 -1.37 37.67
C GLY A 717 12.96 -0.30 37.79
N GLU A 718 13.85 -0.21 36.80
CA GLU A 718 14.83 0.88 36.67
C GLU A 718 14.14 2.21 36.34
N GLN A 719 14.90 3.29 36.45
CA GLN A 719 14.42 4.63 36.14
C GLN A 719 13.99 4.72 34.66
N GLU A 720 12.81 5.30 34.42
CA GLU A 720 12.34 5.58 33.07
C GLU A 720 13.30 6.49 32.31
N VAL A 721 13.44 6.24 31.01
CA VAL A 721 14.25 7.04 30.10
C VAL A 721 13.36 7.90 29.21
N THR A 722 13.90 8.99 28.70
CA THR A 722 13.15 9.96 27.90
C THR A 722 13.85 10.19 26.56
N LEU A 723 13.13 9.94 25.46
CA LEU A 723 13.57 10.29 24.10
C LEU A 723 12.94 11.60 23.65
N PRO A 724 13.71 12.64 23.30
CA PRO A 724 13.19 13.83 22.63
C PRO A 724 12.47 13.44 21.34
N ALA A 725 11.30 14.05 21.09
CA ALA A 725 10.48 13.72 19.94
C ALA A 725 9.66 14.94 19.49
N GLY A 726 9.91 15.39 18.27
CA GLY A 726 9.01 16.27 17.52
C GLY A 726 7.91 15.48 16.81
N SER A 727 8.05 14.17 16.63
CA SER A 727 6.98 13.31 16.12
C SER A 727 7.11 11.89 16.66
N VAL A 728 5.97 11.28 17.00
CA VAL A 728 5.90 9.88 17.43
C VAL A 728 5.02 9.10 16.45
N LEU A 729 5.57 8.07 15.82
CA LEU A 729 4.89 7.26 14.81
C LEU A 729 4.69 5.82 15.33
N VAL A 730 3.44 5.39 15.46
CA VAL A 730 3.08 4.13 16.14
C VAL A 730 2.91 3.00 15.12
N ALA A 731 3.83 2.05 15.12
CA ALA A 731 3.86 0.87 14.25
C ALA A 731 3.69 -0.43 15.07
N ALA A 732 2.69 -0.47 15.96
CA ALA A 732 2.44 -1.56 16.90
C ALA A 732 1.63 -2.75 16.32
N GLY A 733 1.59 -2.88 15.00
CA GLY A 733 0.87 -3.95 14.28
C GLY A 733 -0.62 -3.64 14.02
N THR A 734 -1.27 -4.56 13.30
CA THR A 734 -2.66 -4.47 12.85
C THR A 734 -3.40 -5.78 13.11
N VAL A 735 -4.74 -5.74 13.05
CA VAL A 735 -5.60 -6.95 13.03
C VAL A 735 -6.14 -7.19 11.63
N PRO A 736 -6.64 -8.39 11.28
CA PRO A 736 -7.32 -8.64 10.01
C PRO A 736 -8.50 -7.69 9.77
N ASN A 737 -8.78 -7.34 8.50
CA ASN A 737 -9.90 -6.46 8.16
C ASN A 737 -11.25 -7.19 8.21
N THR A 738 -11.76 -7.37 9.43
CA THR A 738 -13.06 -7.99 9.71
C THR A 738 -14.16 -6.95 9.98
N VAL A 739 -14.00 -5.73 9.47
CA VAL A 739 -14.88 -4.59 9.81
C VAL A 739 -16.35 -4.84 9.44
N LEU A 740 -16.61 -5.60 8.37
CA LEU A 740 -17.96 -5.91 7.91
C LEU A 740 -18.79 -6.66 8.96
N ALA A 741 -18.18 -7.57 9.73
CA ALA A 741 -18.90 -8.29 10.79
C ALA A 741 -19.27 -7.41 11.98
N ARG A 742 -18.52 -6.32 12.21
CA ARG A 742 -18.82 -5.33 13.26
C ARG A 742 -19.84 -4.29 12.79
N GLU A 743 -19.79 -3.93 11.52
CA GLU A 743 -20.68 -2.94 10.92
C GLU A 743 -22.08 -3.51 10.65
N HIS A 744 -22.16 -4.77 10.24
CA HIS A 744 -23.40 -5.46 9.89
C HIS A 744 -23.56 -6.72 10.73
N PRO A 745 -24.23 -6.65 11.90
CA PRO A 745 -24.50 -7.83 12.73
C PRO A 745 -25.17 -8.94 11.91
N GLY A 746 -24.63 -10.16 12.00
CA GLY A 746 -25.12 -11.31 11.23
C GLY A 746 -24.45 -11.51 9.86
N PHE A 747 -23.58 -10.60 9.40
CA PHE A 747 -22.86 -10.77 8.13
C PHE A 747 -21.99 -12.04 8.06
N ALA A 748 -21.25 -12.31 9.14
CA ALA A 748 -20.37 -13.46 9.27
C ALA A 748 -20.17 -13.87 10.74
N ALA A 749 -20.02 -15.17 10.98
CA ALA A 749 -19.53 -15.68 12.25
C ALA A 749 -18.01 -15.45 12.39
N MET A 750 -17.52 -15.36 13.62
CA MET A 750 -16.12 -15.02 13.94
C MET A 750 -15.44 -16.17 14.68
N ASP A 751 -14.18 -16.43 14.33
CA ASP A 751 -13.26 -17.31 15.07
C ASP A 751 -12.06 -16.48 15.55
N GLY A 752 -12.09 -16.11 16.83
CA GLY A 752 -11.16 -15.15 17.42
C GLY A 752 -11.19 -13.80 16.69
N LYS A 753 -10.11 -13.48 15.96
CA LYS A 753 -9.97 -12.23 15.18
C LYS A 753 -10.24 -12.40 13.68
N TYR A 754 -10.49 -13.63 13.22
CA TYR A 754 -10.72 -13.99 11.82
C TYR A 754 -12.20 -14.34 11.58
N TYR A 755 -12.61 -14.44 10.32
CA TYR A 755 -13.91 -15.01 9.98
C TYR A 755 -13.91 -16.52 10.24
N GLN A 756 -15.04 -17.06 10.68
CA GLN A 756 -15.23 -18.50 10.79
C GLN A 756 -15.19 -19.13 9.39
N ALA A 757 -14.30 -20.09 9.17
CA ALA A 757 -14.28 -20.85 7.93
C ALA A 757 -15.38 -21.91 7.91
N VAL A 758 -15.87 -22.22 6.71
CA VAL A 758 -16.78 -23.33 6.43
C VAL A 758 -16.20 -24.23 5.33
N ASP A 759 -16.72 -25.44 5.20
CA ASP A 759 -16.50 -26.26 4.00
C ASP A 759 -17.41 -25.81 2.83
N GLU A 760 -17.32 -26.51 1.70
CA GLU A 760 -18.11 -26.20 0.50
C GLU A 760 -19.60 -26.54 0.64
N ASP A 761 -20.00 -27.19 1.74
CA ASP A 761 -21.39 -27.53 2.06
C ASP A 761 -21.94 -26.63 3.20
N GLY A 762 -21.13 -25.68 3.69
CA GLY A 762 -21.51 -24.69 4.69
C GLY A 762 -21.28 -25.11 6.15
N ASN A 763 -20.64 -26.25 6.41
CA ASN A 763 -20.37 -26.69 7.78
C ASN A 763 -19.11 -25.99 8.33
N PRO A 764 -19.12 -25.51 9.59
CA PRO A 764 -17.94 -24.89 10.20
C PRO A 764 -16.73 -25.81 10.23
N VAL A 765 -15.57 -25.27 9.87
CA VAL A 765 -14.26 -25.94 9.92
C VAL A 765 -13.20 -25.01 10.49
N THR A 766 -12.14 -25.56 11.07
CA THR A 766 -11.01 -24.78 11.56
C THR A 766 -9.85 -24.88 10.57
N PRO A 767 -9.38 -23.76 9.98
CA PRO A 767 -8.19 -23.78 9.14
C PRO A 767 -6.94 -24.16 9.95
N GLU A 768 -6.07 -24.97 9.36
CA GLU A 768 -4.74 -25.20 9.90
C GLU A 768 -3.95 -23.89 9.91
N ASN A 769 -3.21 -23.57 10.98
CA ASN A 769 -2.38 -22.36 11.03
C ASN A 769 -0.96 -22.66 10.51
N LEU A 770 -0.85 -22.96 9.22
CA LEU A 770 0.38 -23.38 8.54
C LEU A 770 0.52 -22.68 7.19
N VAL A 771 1.74 -22.31 6.79
CA VAL A 771 2.01 -21.59 5.51
C VAL A 771 1.56 -22.38 4.28
N LYS A 772 1.52 -23.71 4.38
CA LYS A 772 1.10 -24.65 3.34
C LYS A 772 0.15 -25.67 3.97
N PRO A 773 -1.11 -25.29 4.25
CA PRO A 773 -2.07 -26.21 4.81
C PRO A 773 -2.42 -27.28 3.77
N GLU A 774 -2.86 -28.46 4.22
CA GLU A 774 -3.34 -29.51 3.30
C GLU A 774 -4.58 -29.03 2.54
N GLN A 775 -5.44 -28.27 3.24
CA GLN A 775 -6.60 -27.62 2.66
C GLN A 775 -6.64 -26.15 3.05
N ALA A 776 -6.78 -25.27 2.06
CA ALA A 776 -6.75 -23.82 2.29
C ALA A 776 -7.95 -23.29 3.12
N ARG A 777 -9.09 -23.98 3.13
CA ARG A 777 -10.32 -23.65 3.90
C ARG A 777 -10.71 -22.15 3.83
N VAL A 778 -10.89 -21.64 2.61
CA VAL A 778 -11.14 -20.20 2.35
C VAL A 778 -12.62 -19.80 2.32
N MET A 779 -13.56 -20.73 2.42
CA MET A 779 -14.99 -20.42 2.38
C MET A 779 -15.43 -19.79 3.70
N MET A 780 -16.21 -18.70 3.62
CA MET A 780 -16.74 -17.96 4.78
C MET A 780 -18.18 -18.35 5.08
N LYS A 781 -19.02 -18.42 4.04
CA LYS A 781 -20.42 -18.84 4.12
C LYS A 781 -20.89 -19.35 2.75
N VAL A 782 -21.82 -20.30 2.79
CA VAL A 782 -22.56 -20.80 1.62
C VAL A 782 -24.04 -20.53 1.87
N ARG A 783 -24.71 -19.89 0.92
CA ARG A 783 -26.14 -19.52 1.00
C ARG A 783 -27.01 -20.73 0.69
N GLY A 784 -28.30 -20.64 1.01
CA GLY A 784 -29.27 -21.69 0.71
C GLY A 784 -29.49 -21.98 -0.78
N ASP A 785 -29.08 -21.05 -1.66
CA ASP A 785 -29.07 -21.22 -3.12
C ASP A 785 -27.71 -21.71 -3.66
N GLY A 786 -26.78 -22.07 -2.77
CA GLY A 786 -25.44 -22.56 -3.11
C GLY A 786 -24.40 -21.48 -3.42
N ARG A 787 -24.79 -20.20 -3.58
CA ARG A 787 -23.83 -19.11 -3.80
C ARG A 787 -23.02 -18.82 -2.55
N GLY A 788 -21.78 -18.39 -2.72
CA GLY A 788 -20.82 -18.33 -1.62
C GLY A 788 -20.15 -16.97 -1.39
N VAL A 789 -19.57 -16.84 -0.20
CA VAL A 789 -18.57 -15.81 0.10
C VAL A 789 -17.32 -16.49 0.67
N SER A 790 -16.14 -16.07 0.22
CA SER A 790 -14.84 -16.58 0.67
C SER A 790 -13.92 -15.45 1.15
N PHE A 791 -12.83 -15.77 1.84
CA PHE A 791 -11.85 -14.80 2.35
C PHE A 791 -10.40 -15.25 2.13
N PHE A 792 -9.51 -14.30 1.86
CA PHE A 792 -8.13 -14.55 1.43
C PHE A 792 -7.11 -13.59 2.06
N GLY A 793 -5.83 -13.91 1.90
CA GLY A 793 -4.69 -13.10 2.35
C GLY A 793 -4.68 -12.90 3.87
N ASP A 794 -4.52 -11.65 4.31
CA ASP A 794 -4.45 -11.29 5.74
C ASP A 794 -5.73 -11.60 6.54
N LEU A 795 -6.84 -11.91 5.85
CA LEU A 795 -8.07 -12.37 6.48
C LEU A 795 -8.00 -13.83 6.95
N HIS A 796 -6.96 -14.56 6.56
CA HIS A 796 -6.80 -15.98 6.84
C HIS A 796 -5.58 -16.23 7.74
N PRO A 797 -5.69 -17.06 8.81
CA PRO A 797 -4.61 -17.26 9.78
C PRO A 797 -3.28 -17.71 9.17
N SER A 798 -3.31 -18.63 8.20
CA SER A 798 -2.13 -19.16 7.52
C SER A 798 -1.37 -18.18 6.64
N TYR A 799 -2.08 -17.20 6.09
CA TYR A 799 -1.60 -16.42 4.95
C TYR A 799 -1.31 -14.96 5.30
N ALA A 800 -1.49 -14.57 6.56
CA ALA A 800 -1.34 -13.20 7.01
C ALA A 800 0.13 -12.75 7.11
N GLY A 801 0.38 -11.49 6.73
CA GLY A 801 1.61 -10.75 7.02
C GLY A 801 2.71 -10.81 5.96
N ASN A 802 2.48 -11.44 4.80
CA ASN A 802 3.46 -11.48 3.70
C ASN A 802 2.75 -11.52 2.32
N VAL A 803 3.25 -10.74 1.36
CA VAL A 803 2.77 -10.68 -0.04
C VAL A 803 2.67 -12.07 -0.68
N VAL A 804 3.72 -12.89 -0.56
CA VAL A 804 3.79 -14.22 -1.18
C VAL A 804 2.78 -15.18 -0.54
N LYS A 805 2.58 -15.07 0.77
CA LYS A 805 1.56 -15.87 1.49
C LYS A 805 0.15 -15.44 1.07
N ALA A 806 -0.08 -14.14 0.88
CA ALA A 806 -1.34 -13.64 0.36
C ALA A 806 -1.62 -14.14 -1.06
N MET A 807 -0.62 -14.16 -1.96
CA MET A 807 -0.76 -14.77 -3.28
C MET A 807 -0.99 -16.29 -3.20
N ALA A 808 -0.31 -16.98 -2.29
CA ALA A 808 -0.49 -18.42 -2.06
C ALA A 808 -1.91 -18.77 -1.62
N SER A 809 -2.54 -17.92 -0.80
CA SER A 809 -3.95 -18.09 -0.42
C SER A 809 -4.88 -18.14 -1.65
N ALA A 810 -4.61 -17.31 -2.65
CA ALA A 810 -5.37 -17.30 -3.89
C ALA A 810 -5.11 -18.55 -4.73
N LYS A 811 -3.83 -18.91 -4.94
CA LYS A 811 -3.44 -20.11 -5.69
C LYS A 811 -4.03 -21.39 -5.09
N GLN A 812 -3.99 -21.52 -3.76
CA GLN A 812 -4.45 -22.72 -3.07
C GLN A 812 -5.96 -22.73 -2.84
N GLY A 813 -6.61 -21.56 -2.77
CA GLY A 813 -8.02 -21.44 -2.45
C GLY A 813 -8.97 -21.31 -3.65
N TYR A 814 -8.53 -20.82 -4.81
CA TYR A 814 -9.41 -20.68 -5.99
C TYR A 814 -10.11 -21.99 -6.41
N PRO A 815 -9.52 -23.20 -6.29
CA PRO A 815 -10.19 -24.43 -6.70
C PRO A 815 -11.45 -24.72 -5.88
N ALA A 816 -11.49 -24.28 -4.61
CA ALA A 816 -12.67 -24.44 -3.76
C ALA A 816 -13.85 -23.59 -4.27
N ILE A 817 -13.57 -22.39 -4.79
CA ILE A 817 -14.59 -21.54 -5.42
C ILE A 817 -15.14 -22.24 -6.66
N SER A 818 -14.27 -22.71 -7.56
CA SER A 818 -14.70 -23.35 -8.82
C SER A 818 -15.47 -24.65 -8.58
N ARG A 819 -15.07 -25.48 -7.60
CA ARG A 819 -15.83 -26.69 -7.22
C ARG A 819 -17.21 -26.37 -6.66
N MET A 820 -17.31 -25.34 -5.81
CA MET A 820 -18.59 -24.91 -5.25
C MET A 820 -19.51 -24.33 -6.33
N LEU A 821 -18.98 -23.48 -7.23
CA LEU A 821 -19.73 -22.95 -8.37
C LEU A 821 -20.21 -24.06 -9.31
N ALA A 822 -19.42 -25.13 -9.53
CA ALA A 822 -19.82 -26.26 -10.37
C ALA A 822 -21.02 -27.07 -9.82
N LYS A 823 -21.44 -26.82 -8.56
CA LYS A 823 -22.64 -27.45 -7.96
C LYS A 823 -23.94 -26.67 -8.24
N ILE A 824 -23.86 -25.46 -8.79
CA ILE A 824 -25.02 -24.59 -9.06
C ILE A 824 -25.13 -24.26 -10.55
N GLU A 825 -26.25 -23.67 -10.95
CA GLU A 825 -26.38 -23.09 -12.30
C GLU A 825 -25.88 -21.63 -12.29
N PRO A 826 -25.17 -21.16 -13.33
CA PRO A 826 -24.77 -19.77 -13.43
C PRO A 826 -25.98 -18.83 -13.47
N SER A 827 -25.84 -17.66 -12.85
CA SER A 827 -26.83 -16.57 -12.99
C SER A 827 -27.10 -16.26 -14.47
N PRO A 828 -28.37 -16.03 -14.86
CA PRO A 828 -28.76 -15.78 -16.24
C PRO A 828 -28.27 -14.42 -16.77
N VAL A 829 -27.85 -13.51 -15.89
CA VAL A 829 -27.25 -12.23 -16.28
C VAL A 829 -25.91 -12.49 -16.94
N SER A 830 -25.71 -11.98 -18.16
CA SER A 830 -24.42 -12.15 -18.85
C SER A 830 -23.31 -11.34 -18.18
N ALA A 831 -22.05 -11.73 -18.39
CA ALA A 831 -20.90 -10.98 -17.88
C ALA A 831 -20.86 -9.55 -18.41
N ASP A 832 -21.21 -9.33 -19.68
CA ASP A 832 -21.20 -8.00 -20.31
C ASP A 832 -22.28 -7.08 -19.74
N GLU A 833 -23.50 -7.61 -19.54
CA GLU A 833 -24.58 -6.87 -18.88
C GLU A 833 -24.22 -6.49 -17.44
N LEU A 834 -23.64 -7.43 -16.67
CA LEU A 834 -23.21 -7.16 -15.31
C LEU A 834 -22.10 -6.11 -15.25
N ILE A 835 -21.09 -6.21 -16.11
CA ILE A 835 -19.99 -5.24 -16.18
C ILE A 835 -20.51 -3.86 -16.59
N ALA A 836 -21.44 -3.79 -17.54
CA ALA A 836 -22.08 -2.53 -17.94
C ALA A 836 -22.85 -1.89 -16.77
N ALA A 837 -23.64 -2.68 -16.04
CA ALA A 837 -24.40 -2.21 -14.88
C ALA A 837 -23.48 -1.72 -13.74
N VAL A 838 -22.39 -2.43 -13.47
CA VAL A 838 -21.37 -2.03 -12.49
C VAL A 838 -20.68 -0.73 -12.92
N ASN A 839 -20.27 -0.61 -14.19
CA ASN A 839 -19.63 0.60 -14.68
C ASN A 839 -20.55 1.83 -14.60
N ASP A 840 -21.83 1.69 -14.96
CA ASP A 840 -22.79 2.80 -14.81
C ASP A 840 -23.04 3.17 -13.34
N GLY A 841 -23.13 2.15 -12.48
CA GLY A 841 -23.47 2.31 -11.07
C GLY A 841 -22.36 2.85 -10.18
N LEU A 842 -21.10 2.50 -10.48
CA LEU A 842 -19.95 2.69 -9.61
C LEU A 842 -18.84 3.58 -10.21
N ARG A 843 -19.06 4.21 -11.36
CA ARG A 843 -18.16 5.26 -11.91
C ARG A 843 -18.81 6.64 -11.79
N PRO A 844 -18.49 7.41 -10.73
CA PRO A 844 -19.11 8.71 -10.49
C PRO A 844 -18.66 9.75 -11.51
N ARG A 845 -19.56 10.67 -11.85
CA ARG A 845 -19.25 11.86 -12.66
C ARG A 845 -19.88 13.08 -12.06
N VAL A 846 -19.19 14.21 -12.12
CA VAL A 846 -19.74 15.50 -11.73
C VAL A 846 -20.97 15.79 -12.60
N HIS A 847 -22.08 16.12 -11.96
CA HIS A 847 -23.30 16.58 -12.64
C HIS A 847 -23.25 18.10 -12.78
N GLU A 848 -23.02 18.80 -11.67
CA GLU A 848 -22.90 20.26 -11.62
C GLU A 848 -22.20 20.71 -10.33
N VAL A 849 -21.68 21.95 -10.35
CA VAL A 849 -21.10 22.64 -9.19
C VAL A 849 -21.79 23.99 -9.04
N ILE A 850 -22.46 24.21 -7.91
CA ILE A 850 -23.31 25.37 -7.66
C ILE A 850 -22.71 26.22 -6.54
N ARG A 851 -22.52 27.53 -6.78
CA ARG A 851 -22.11 28.48 -5.73
C ARG A 851 -23.33 28.87 -4.90
N LEU A 852 -23.37 28.45 -3.63
CA LEU A 852 -24.47 28.77 -2.71
C LEU A 852 -24.24 30.07 -1.95
N THR A 853 -22.99 30.31 -1.53
CA THR A 853 -22.56 31.52 -0.80
C THR A 853 -21.15 31.90 -1.27
N PRO A 854 -20.57 33.04 -0.82
CA PRO A 854 -19.21 33.41 -1.19
C PRO A 854 -18.12 32.37 -0.85
N SER A 855 -18.37 31.46 0.10
CA SER A 855 -17.42 30.45 0.54
C SER A 855 -17.97 29.02 0.55
N ILE A 856 -19.19 28.81 0.02
CA ILE A 856 -19.84 27.50 0.02
C ILE A 856 -20.27 27.15 -1.40
N VAL A 857 -19.91 25.93 -1.81
CA VAL A 857 -20.38 25.32 -3.05
C VAL A 857 -21.09 24.00 -2.77
N GLU A 858 -22.08 23.70 -3.58
CA GLU A 858 -22.70 22.39 -3.68
C GLU A 858 -22.09 21.65 -4.87
N VAL A 859 -21.62 20.43 -4.65
CA VAL A 859 -21.12 19.54 -5.70
C VAL A 859 -22.12 18.41 -5.85
N VAL A 860 -22.79 18.36 -7.00
CA VAL A 860 -23.73 17.30 -7.35
C VAL A 860 -23.01 16.30 -8.24
N VAL A 861 -23.06 15.01 -7.86
CA VAL A 861 -22.39 13.92 -8.56
C VAL A 861 -23.43 12.87 -8.96
N ARG A 862 -23.38 12.42 -10.21
CA ARG A 862 -24.10 11.21 -10.64
C ARG A 862 -23.36 9.99 -10.14
N ALA A 863 -23.93 9.32 -9.14
CA ALA A 863 -23.41 8.09 -8.53
C ALA A 863 -24.59 7.19 -8.12
N PRO A 864 -25.17 6.43 -9.07
CA PRO A 864 -26.46 5.76 -8.85
C PRO A 864 -26.50 4.80 -7.66
N PHE A 865 -25.43 4.01 -7.46
CA PHE A 865 -25.39 3.04 -6.37
C PHE A 865 -25.23 3.74 -5.01
N ALA A 866 -24.40 4.78 -4.97
CA ALA A 866 -24.20 5.60 -3.79
C ALA A 866 -25.49 6.34 -3.38
N ALA A 867 -26.22 6.92 -4.35
CA ALA A 867 -27.49 7.61 -4.11
C ALA A 867 -28.57 6.68 -3.53
N ARG A 868 -28.65 5.44 -4.02
CA ARG A 868 -29.58 4.43 -3.48
C ARG A 868 -29.20 3.95 -2.09
N ALA A 869 -27.90 3.76 -1.83
CA ALA A 869 -27.42 3.27 -0.55
C ALA A 869 -27.42 4.33 0.57
N PHE A 870 -27.44 5.62 0.21
CA PHE A 870 -27.34 6.72 1.17
C PHE A 870 -28.50 6.75 2.17
N ARG A 871 -28.14 6.92 3.44
CA ARG A 871 -29.05 7.26 4.54
C ARG A 871 -28.56 8.53 5.24
N PRO A 872 -29.48 9.38 5.75
CA PRO A 872 -29.13 10.62 6.45
C PRO A 872 -28.08 10.43 7.55
N GLY A 873 -27.18 11.41 7.67
CA GLY A 873 -26.03 11.38 8.58
C GLY A 873 -24.75 10.79 8.00
N GLN A 874 -24.84 9.96 6.95
CA GLN A 874 -23.66 9.38 6.30
C GLN A 874 -22.88 10.40 5.45
N PHE A 875 -21.63 10.08 5.16
CA PHE A 875 -20.74 10.96 4.39
C PHE A 875 -19.98 10.19 3.29
N PHE A 876 -19.31 10.94 2.42
CA PHE A 876 -18.58 10.46 1.25
C PHE A 876 -17.15 10.98 1.24
N ARG A 877 -16.26 10.25 0.55
CA ARG A 877 -14.92 10.74 0.16
C ARG A 877 -14.97 11.23 -1.28
N LEU A 878 -14.84 12.53 -1.49
CA LEU A 878 -14.70 13.12 -2.83
C LEU A 878 -13.23 13.35 -3.18
N GLN A 879 -12.82 13.00 -4.40
CA GLN A 879 -11.48 13.26 -4.91
C GLN A 879 -11.47 13.31 -6.45
N ASN A 880 -10.65 14.16 -7.06
CA ASN A 880 -10.34 14.07 -8.49
C ASN A 880 -9.20 13.05 -8.76
N TYR A 881 -9.03 12.70 -10.03
CA TYR A 881 -7.91 11.90 -10.51
C TYR A 881 -6.69 12.77 -10.75
N GLU A 882 -5.51 12.33 -10.33
CA GLU A 882 -4.25 13.07 -10.55
C GLU A 882 -3.92 13.14 -12.05
N SER A 883 -4.28 12.09 -12.79
CA SER A 883 -4.17 12.03 -14.25
C SER A 883 -5.01 13.08 -15.00
N HIS A 884 -6.06 13.61 -14.37
CA HIS A 884 -6.92 14.66 -14.91
C HIS A 884 -6.73 16.02 -14.22
N ALA A 885 -5.96 16.07 -13.13
CA ALA A 885 -5.77 17.29 -12.36
C ALA A 885 -5.09 18.39 -13.21
N LYS A 886 -5.64 19.60 -13.14
CA LYS A 886 -5.04 20.80 -13.74
C LYS A 886 -3.63 21.00 -13.17
N ARG A 887 -2.68 21.39 -14.01
CA ARG A 887 -1.28 21.63 -13.61
C ARG A 887 -0.89 23.09 -13.86
N PHE A 888 -0.17 23.68 -12.92
CA PHE A 888 0.37 25.03 -13.02
C PHE A 888 1.78 25.05 -12.46
N ASP A 889 2.75 25.52 -13.26
CA ASP A 889 4.16 25.71 -12.89
C ASP A 889 4.74 24.56 -12.04
N GLY A 890 4.62 23.33 -12.55
CA GLY A 890 5.07 22.12 -11.84
C GLY A 890 4.20 21.66 -10.67
N THR A 891 3.21 22.43 -10.23
CA THR A 891 2.19 22.04 -9.23
C THR A 891 1.04 21.28 -9.89
N SER A 892 0.63 20.16 -9.27
CA SER A 892 -0.57 19.40 -9.62
C SER A 892 -1.70 19.77 -8.65
N LEU A 893 -2.84 20.23 -9.18
CA LEU A 893 -4.05 20.54 -8.42
C LEU A 893 -4.90 19.28 -8.17
N ALA A 894 -4.23 18.19 -7.78
CA ALA A 894 -4.86 16.96 -7.35
C ALA A 894 -5.32 17.11 -5.89
N MET A 895 -6.59 16.81 -5.64
CA MET A 895 -7.22 16.91 -4.33
C MET A 895 -6.77 15.77 -3.42
N GLU A 896 -6.63 16.07 -2.13
CA GLU A 896 -6.71 15.06 -1.08
C GLU A 896 -8.15 14.52 -0.98
N GLY A 897 -8.31 13.33 -0.40
CA GLY A 897 -9.64 12.79 -0.15
C GLY A 897 -10.42 13.68 0.81
N THR A 898 -11.49 14.32 0.34
CA THR A 898 -12.25 15.28 1.13
C THR A 898 -13.46 14.60 1.75
N ALA A 899 -13.59 14.72 3.07
CA ALA A 899 -14.73 14.25 3.85
C ALA A 899 -15.93 15.17 3.66
N LEU A 900 -16.96 14.71 2.95
CA LEU A 900 -18.14 15.51 2.67
C LEU A 900 -19.41 14.77 3.03
N THR A 901 -20.23 15.36 3.87
CA THR A 901 -21.52 14.77 4.23
C THR A 901 -22.49 14.87 3.07
N GLY A 902 -23.32 13.84 2.89
CA GLY A 902 -24.41 13.89 1.91
C GLY A 902 -25.46 14.89 2.36
N ALA A 903 -25.80 15.83 1.48
CA ALA A 903 -26.79 16.87 1.71
C ALA A 903 -28.19 16.34 1.33
N TRP A 904 -28.35 15.91 0.08
CA TRP A 904 -29.55 15.25 -0.41
C TRP A 904 -29.20 14.25 -1.52
N VAL A 905 -30.17 13.39 -1.87
CA VAL A 905 -30.05 12.45 -2.99
C VAL A 905 -31.32 12.45 -3.84
N ASP A 906 -31.15 12.29 -5.16
CA ASP A 906 -32.22 11.94 -6.09
C ASP A 906 -31.96 10.49 -6.53
N ARG A 907 -32.74 9.55 -5.98
CA ARG A 907 -32.51 8.12 -6.18
C ARG A 907 -32.84 7.66 -7.60
N ASP A 908 -33.78 8.33 -8.26
CA ASP A 908 -34.24 7.96 -9.60
C ASP A 908 -33.23 8.41 -10.66
N LYS A 909 -32.67 9.61 -10.50
CA LYS A 909 -31.60 10.12 -11.38
C LYS A 909 -30.21 9.64 -10.96
N GLY A 910 -30.09 9.07 -9.77
CA GLY A 910 -28.83 8.61 -9.20
C GLY A 910 -27.89 9.76 -8.83
N LEU A 911 -28.42 10.87 -8.32
CA LEU A 911 -27.65 12.05 -7.94
C LEU A 911 -27.41 12.09 -6.43
N VAL A 912 -26.19 12.49 -6.05
CA VAL A 912 -25.79 12.78 -4.68
C VAL A 912 -25.26 14.21 -4.63
N ALA A 913 -25.81 15.03 -3.75
CA ALA A 913 -25.30 16.36 -3.49
C ALA A 913 -24.52 16.42 -2.18
N MET A 914 -23.43 17.17 -2.19
CA MET A 914 -22.57 17.41 -1.05
C MET A 914 -22.28 18.90 -0.94
N ILE A 915 -22.30 19.43 0.29
CA ILE A 915 -21.94 20.82 0.54
C ILE A 915 -20.46 20.90 0.95
N VAL A 916 -19.73 21.79 0.30
CA VAL A 916 -18.31 22.05 0.51
C VAL A 916 -18.12 23.47 1.02
N LEU A 917 -17.37 23.60 2.10
CA LEU A 917 -16.93 24.88 2.64
C LEU A 917 -15.48 25.14 2.22
N GLU A 918 -15.22 26.24 1.52
CA GLU A 918 -13.91 26.63 0.98
C GLU A 918 -12.98 27.18 2.06
N MET A 919 -12.52 26.30 2.95
CA MET A 919 -11.61 26.67 4.05
C MET A 919 -10.19 26.13 3.88
N GLY A 920 -10.04 24.94 3.30
CA GLY A 920 -8.75 24.29 3.05
C GLY A 920 -8.33 24.31 1.58
N GLY A 921 -7.15 23.79 1.31
CA GLY A 921 -6.60 23.68 -0.04
C GLY A 921 -7.47 22.80 -0.94
N SER A 922 -7.61 21.52 -0.59
CA SER A 922 -8.37 20.54 -1.38
C SER A 922 -9.86 20.91 -1.52
N SER A 923 -10.51 21.45 -0.48
CA SER A 923 -11.91 21.89 -0.56
C SER A 923 -12.11 23.06 -1.53
N SER A 924 -11.10 23.94 -1.69
CA SER A 924 -11.18 25.06 -2.63
C SER A 924 -11.09 24.60 -4.09
N LEU A 925 -10.41 23.47 -4.34
CA LEU A 925 -10.27 22.86 -5.66
C LEU A 925 -11.58 22.22 -6.17
N CYS A 926 -12.57 21.94 -5.31
CA CYS A 926 -13.89 21.47 -5.74
C CYS A 926 -14.56 22.42 -6.75
N THR A 927 -14.20 23.70 -6.73
CA THR A 927 -14.69 24.72 -7.67
C THR A 927 -14.17 24.58 -9.10
N LEU A 928 -13.12 23.76 -9.30
CA LEU A 928 -12.53 23.51 -10.60
C LEU A 928 -13.16 22.33 -11.34
N LEU A 929 -14.01 21.57 -10.66
CA LEU A 929 -14.68 20.39 -11.21
C LEU A 929 -15.70 20.79 -12.27
N GLU A 930 -15.72 20.06 -13.39
CA GLU A 930 -16.57 20.38 -14.54
C GLU A 930 -17.66 19.31 -14.77
N PRO A 931 -18.87 19.66 -15.24
CA PRO A 931 -19.90 18.68 -15.60
C PRO A 931 -19.37 17.58 -16.54
N GLY A 932 -19.63 16.33 -16.20
CA GLY A 932 -19.17 15.14 -16.92
C GLY A 932 -17.79 14.60 -16.50
N GLU A 933 -17.02 15.39 -15.75
CA GLU A 933 -15.68 15.01 -15.26
C GLU A 933 -15.77 13.76 -14.36
N PRO A 934 -14.94 12.74 -14.61
CA PRO A 934 -14.87 11.57 -13.73
C PRO A 934 -14.24 11.93 -12.39
N VAL A 935 -14.87 11.50 -11.31
CA VAL A 935 -14.38 11.72 -9.93
C VAL A 935 -14.51 10.45 -9.11
N VAL A 936 -13.75 10.36 -8.03
CA VAL A 936 -13.96 9.35 -7.01
C VAL A 936 -14.95 9.87 -5.98
N LEU A 937 -16.03 9.11 -5.77
CA LEU A 937 -17.00 9.32 -4.72
C LEU A 937 -17.15 8.02 -3.92
N MET A 938 -16.26 7.80 -2.95
CA MET A 938 -16.31 6.60 -2.12
C MET A 938 -17.31 6.81 -0.97
N GLY A 939 -18.35 5.99 -0.92
CA GLY A 939 -19.34 6.00 0.16
C GLY A 939 -20.65 5.36 -0.29
N PRO A 940 -21.75 5.55 0.48
CA PRO A 940 -21.76 6.24 1.76
C PRO A 940 -20.90 5.53 2.82
N THR A 941 -20.31 6.27 3.75
CA THR A 941 -19.55 5.74 4.89
C THR A 941 -20.01 6.45 6.17
N GLY A 942 -19.42 6.09 7.31
CA GLY A 942 -20.01 6.41 8.62
C GLY A 942 -21.25 5.58 8.91
N ALA A 943 -21.91 5.87 10.04
CA ALA A 943 -23.16 5.24 10.42
C ALA A 943 -24.33 6.16 10.02
N PRO A 944 -25.49 5.63 9.57
CA PRO A 944 -26.71 6.42 9.50
C PRO A 944 -27.05 7.00 10.88
N THR A 945 -27.52 8.24 10.92
CA THR A 945 -28.03 8.81 12.16
C THR A 945 -29.26 8.03 12.62
N GLU A 946 -29.32 7.70 13.91
CA GLU A 946 -30.49 7.04 14.49
C GLU A 946 -31.67 8.02 14.57
N THR A 947 -32.79 7.64 13.94
CA THR A 947 -34.02 8.45 13.87
C THR A 947 -35.23 7.72 14.47
N PRO A 948 -35.29 7.55 15.81
CA PRO A 948 -36.44 6.95 16.48
C PRO A 948 -37.74 7.74 16.24
N ALA A 949 -38.86 7.02 16.22
CA ALA A 949 -40.20 7.56 16.01
C ALA A 949 -40.82 8.11 17.31
N GLY A 950 -41.61 9.18 17.19
CA GLY A 950 -42.41 9.75 18.29
C GLY A 950 -41.63 10.58 19.32
N GLU A 951 -40.36 10.89 19.08
CA GLU A 951 -39.55 11.78 19.92
C GLU A 951 -39.79 13.25 19.57
N THR A 952 -39.51 14.16 20.51
CA THR A 952 -39.26 15.57 20.21
C THR A 952 -37.75 15.80 20.10
N VAL A 953 -37.29 16.27 18.95
CA VAL A 953 -35.87 16.37 18.62
C VAL A 953 -35.48 17.82 18.42
N LEU A 954 -34.37 18.23 19.05
CA LEU A 954 -33.72 19.50 18.85
C LEU A 954 -32.51 19.33 17.92
N LEU A 955 -32.52 20.02 16.78
CA LEU A 955 -31.38 20.07 15.87
C LEU A 955 -30.66 21.41 16.04
N ALA A 956 -29.36 21.39 16.36
CA ALA A 956 -28.54 22.59 16.52
C ALA A 956 -27.44 22.62 15.45
N GLY A 957 -27.64 23.45 14.42
CA GLY A 957 -26.77 23.53 13.26
C GLY A 957 -25.99 24.81 13.17
N GLY A 958 -24.67 24.74 13.04
CA GLY A 958 -23.80 25.89 12.84
C GLY A 958 -23.15 25.91 11.45
N GLY A 959 -23.43 26.94 10.66
CA GLY A 959 -22.85 27.14 9.33
C GLY A 959 -23.05 25.93 8.42
N LEU A 960 -21.94 25.25 8.05
CA LEU A 960 -21.97 24.02 7.24
C LEU A 960 -22.73 22.87 7.91
N GLY A 961 -22.82 22.83 9.24
CA GLY A 961 -23.55 21.76 9.96
C GLY A 961 -25.03 21.69 9.59
N ASN A 962 -25.62 22.79 9.12
CA ASN A 962 -26.99 22.83 8.62
C ASN A 962 -27.22 21.97 7.37
N ALA A 963 -26.18 21.76 6.53
CA ALA A 963 -26.27 20.93 5.34
C ALA A 963 -26.62 19.47 5.65
N VAL A 964 -26.18 18.98 6.81
CA VAL A 964 -26.42 17.61 7.25
C VAL A 964 -27.79 17.50 7.92
N LEU A 965 -28.08 18.47 8.77
CA LEU A 965 -29.23 18.45 9.66
C LEU A 965 -30.57 18.52 8.93
N PHE A 966 -30.67 19.13 7.75
CA PHE A 966 -31.94 19.13 7.04
C PHE A 966 -32.34 17.72 6.57
N SER A 967 -31.38 16.87 6.16
CA SER A 967 -31.68 15.48 5.79
C SER A 967 -32.07 14.64 7.01
N ILE A 968 -31.40 14.87 8.14
CA ILE A 968 -31.70 14.22 9.42
C ILE A 968 -33.08 14.65 9.94
N GLY A 969 -33.39 15.95 9.90
CA GLY A 969 -34.67 16.48 10.36
C GLY A 969 -35.84 15.98 9.52
N GLN A 970 -35.69 15.91 8.19
CA GLN A 970 -36.70 15.27 7.34
C GLN A 970 -36.94 13.82 7.73
N ALA A 971 -35.89 13.03 7.96
CA ALA A 971 -36.02 11.64 8.40
C ALA A 971 -36.71 11.50 9.76
N PHE A 972 -36.47 12.39 10.72
CA PHE A 972 -37.22 12.42 11.97
C PHE A 972 -38.70 12.74 11.76
N ARG A 973 -39.02 13.70 10.90
CA ARG A 973 -40.42 14.05 10.59
C ARG A 973 -41.14 12.90 9.88
N GLU A 974 -40.48 12.23 8.95
CA GLU A 974 -40.98 11.02 8.29
C GLU A 974 -41.22 9.87 9.27
N ALA A 975 -40.36 9.74 10.29
CA ALA A 975 -40.54 8.79 11.39
C ALA A 975 -41.66 9.20 12.39
N GLY A 976 -42.30 10.36 12.21
CA GLY A 976 -43.39 10.85 13.07
C GLY A 976 -42.92 11.59 14.32
N SER A 977 -41.66 12.00 14.39
CA SER A 977 -41.08 12.81 15.47
C SER A 977 -41.30 14.31 15.22
N LYS A 978 -41.33 15.12 16.29
CA LYS A 978 -41.44 16.58 16.19
C LYS A 978 -40.06 17.20 16.17
N VAL A 979 -39.81 18.14 15.25
CA VAL A 979 -38.47 18.73 15.08
C VAL A 979 -38.47 20.23 15.40
N LEU A 980 -37.69 20.60 16.43
CA LEU A 980 -37.31 21.97 16.76
C LEU A 980 -35.89 22.24 16.24
N TYR A 981 -35.74 23.20 15.33
CA TYR A 981 -34.49 23.40 14.61
C TYR A 981 -33.88 24.76 14.95
N PHE A 982 -32.62 24.80 15.38
CA PHE A 982 -31.82 26.00 15.55
C PHE A 982 -30.81 26.11 14.40
N GLY A 983 -31.11 26.96 13.42
CA GLY A 983 -30.27 27.19 12.25
C GLY A 983 -29.40 28.41 12.45
N ALA A 984 -28.16 28.20 12.89
CA ALA A 984 -27.21 29.25 13.22
C ALA A 984 -26.20 29.50 12.09
N TYR A 985 -26.00 30.78 11.77
CA TYR A 985 -25.09 31.28 10.75
C TYR A 985 -24.32 32.48 11.28
N LYS A 986 -23.12 32.72 10.74
CA LYS A 986 -22.35 33.91 11.11
C LYS A 986 -22.97 35.15 10.48
N LYS A 987 -23.26 35.09 9.17
CA LYS A 987 -23.84 36.18 8.39
C LYS A 987 -25.13 35.76 7.70
N VAL A 988 -25.96 36.75 7.37
CA VAL A 988 -27.18 36.53 6.58
C VAL A 988 -26.85 35.88 5.21
N ALA A 989 -25.72 36.28 4.61
CA ALA A 989 -25.25 35.75 3.33
C ALA A 989 -24.78 34.28 3.39
N ASP A 990 -24.61 33.71 4.58
CA ASP A 990 -24.16 32.32 4.76
C ASP A 990 -25.34 31.33 4.77
N ARG A 991 -26.59 31.80 4.75
CA ARG A 991 -27.79 30.97 4.79
C ARG A 991 -28.12 30.40 3.41
N TYR A 992 -28.26 29.07 3.32
CA TYR A 992 -28.55 28.32 2.08
C TYR A 992 -29.61 27.23 2.33
N HIS A 993 -30.13 26.59 1.27
CA HIS A 993 -31.13 25.51 1.33
C HIS A 993 -32.31 25.78 2.28
N VAL A 994 -32.83 27.01 2.27
CA VAL A 994 -33.90 27.44 3.20
C VAL A 994 -35.12 26.54 3.09
N GLU A 995 -35.53 26.14 1.88
CA GLU A 995 -36.67 25.25 1.66
C GLU A 995 -36.47 23.87 2.28
N ASN A 996 -35.28 23.27 2.15
CA ASN A 996 -34.98 21.98 2.77
C ASN A 996 -35.02 22.06 4.30
N ILE A 997 -34.52 23.16 4.88
CA ILE A 997 -34.57 23.39 6.34
C ILE A 997 -36.02 23.60 6.80
N LEU A 998 -36.83 24.34 6.05
CA LEU A 998 -38.27 24.50 6.31
C LEU A 998 -39.00 23.15 6.29
N ALA A 999 -38.67 22.28 5.34
CA ALA A 999 -39.24 20.93 5.27
C ALA A 999 -38.76 20.01 6.41
N ALA A 1000 -37.56 20.24 6.93
CA ALA A 1000 -36.95 19.42 7.97
C ALA A 1000 -37.47 19.70 9.39
N ALA A 1001 -38.26 20.76 9.60
CA ALA A 1001 -38.60 21.23 10.94
C ALA A 1001 -40.06 21.70 11.08
N ASP A 1002 -40.66 21.38 12.23
CA ASP A 1002 -41.99 21.88 12.62
C ASP A 1002 -41.91 23.31 13.14
N ALA A 1003 -40.83 23.67 13.83
CA ALA A 1003 -40.51 25.03 14.26
C ALA A 1003 -39.01 25.31 14.11
N ILE A 1004 -38.66 26.50 13.62
CA ILE A 1004 -37.26 26.94 13.44
C ILE A 1004 -36.98 28.19 14.26
N VAL A 1005 -35.80 28.24 14.85
CA VAL A 1005 -35.17 29.45 15.38
C VAL A 1005 -33.97 29.79 14.49
N TRP A 1006 -34.09 30.84 13.69
CA TRP A 1006 -33.03 31.34 12.83
C TRP A 1006 -32.07 32.21 13.64
N CYS A 1007 -30.81 31.79 13.75
CA CYS A 1007 -29.80 32.49 14.56
C CYS A 1007 -28.75 33.10 13.65
N CYS A 1008 -28.44 34.38 13.85
CA CYS A 1008 -27.37 35.08 13.10
C CYS A 1008 -26.44 35.78 14.08
N ASP A 1009 -25.15 35.49 14.04
CA ASP A 1009 -24.19 36.13 14.95
C ASP A 1009 -24.14 37.67 14.74
N GLU A 1010 -24.30 38.11 13.48
CA GLU A 1010 -24.22 39.53 13.09
C GLU A 1010 -25.62 40.15 12.84
N THR A 1011 -25.75 41.46 13.10
CA THR A 1011 -26.94 42.28 12.78
C THR A 1011 -27.03 42.49 11.25
N PRO A 1012 -28.22 42.56 10.60
CA PRO A 1012 -29.58 42.69 11.17
C PRO A 1012 -30.27 41.37 11.56
N GLY A 1013 -29.63 40.22 11.33
CA GLY A 1013 -30.24 38.90 11.54
C GLY A 1013 -31.21 38.48 10.44
N PHE A 1014 -32.05 37.49 10.75
CA PHE A 1014 -32.99 36.88 9.80
C PHE A 1014 -34.44 37.27 10.08
N GLU A 1015 -35.23 37.40 9.01
CA GLU A 1015 -36.69 37.46 9.12
C GLU A 1015 -37.29 36.05 8.89
N PRO A 1016 -38.10 35.54 9.85
CA PRO A 1016 -38.77 34.25 9.68
C PRO A 1016 -39.89 34.30 8.62
N SER A 1017 -39.96 33.29 7.76
CA SER A 1017 -40.99 33.19 6.72
C SER A 1017 -42.29 32.50 7.20
N ARG A 1018 -42.24 31.71 8.27
CA ARG A 1018 -43.43 31.04 8.86
C ARG A 1018 -43.78 31.65 10.21
N ARG A 1019 -45.08 31.75 10.52
CA ARG A 1019 -45.59 32.37 11.76
C ARG A 1019 -45.09 31.68 13.04
N GLN A 1020 -44.85 30.38 12.98
CA GLN A 1020 -44.33 29.61 14.11
C GLN A 1020 -42.82 29.78 14.33
N ASP A 1021 -42.08 30.20 13.30
CA ASP A 1021 -40.62 30.34 13.38
C ASP A 1021 -40.23 31.61 14.13
N ARG A 1022 -39.02 31.63 14.68
CA ARG A 1022 -38.42 32.74 15.43
C ARG A 1022 -37.08 33.12 14.83
N ALA A 1023 -36.58 34.29 15.21
CA ALA A 1023 -35.24 34.75 14.88
C ALA A 1023 -34.54 35.29 16.13
N PHE A 1024 -33.22 35.19 16.13
CA PHE A 1024 -32.35 35.69 17.18
C PHE A 1024 -31.05 36.23 16.58
N VAL A 1025 -30.55 37.35 17.12
CA VAL A 1025 -29.24 37.89 16.79
C VAL A 1025 -28.29 37.56 17.94
N GLY A 1026 -27.29 36.74 17.63
CA GLY A 1026 -26.37 36.11 18.59
C GLY A 1026 -26.16 34.64 18.27
N ASN A 1027 -25.38 33.96 19.11
CA ASN A 1027 -24.96 32.59 18.84
C ASN A 1027 -26.06 31.56 19.17
N VAL A 1028 -25.85 30.31 18.74
CA VAL A 1028 -26.83 29.22 18.90
C VAL A 1028 -27.20 28.94 20.37
N VAL A 1029 -26.25 29.03 21.30
CA VAL A 1029 -26.49 28.73 22.72
C VAL A 1029 -27.32 29.84 23.36
N GLU A 1030 -27.02 31.10 23.04
CA GLU A 1030 -27.80 32.25 23.45
C GLU A 1030 -29.23 32.17 22.91
N ALA A 1031 -29.40 31.79 21.64
CA ALA A 1031 -30.71 31.60 21.03
C ALA A 1031 -31.52 30.49 21.72
N MET A 1032 -30.88 29.35 22.05
CA MET A 1032 -31.52 28.27 22.78
C MET A 1032 -31.96 28.70 24.18
N ALA A 1033 -31.13 29.48 24.88
CA ALA A 1033 -31.46 30.01 26.21
C ALA A 1033 -32.61 31.04 26.15
N ALA A 1034 -32.56 31.98 25.20
CA ALA A 1034 -33.61 32.97 24.98
C ALA A 1034 -34.94 32.31 24.58
N TYR A 1035 -34.88 31.30 23.71
CA TYR A 1035 -36.03 30.48 23.36
C TYR A 1035 -36.59 29.80 24.60
N GLY A 1036 -35.76 29.11 25.40
CA GLY A 1036 -36.16 28.41 26.62
C GLY A 1036 -36.82 29.29 27.68
N LYS A 1037 -36.36 30.54 27.83
CA LYS A 1037 -36.95 31.56 28.70
C LYS A 1037 -38.28 32.14 28.18
N GLY A 1038 -38.63 31.88 26.92
CA GLY A 1038 -39.79 32.49 26.27
C GLY A 1038 -39.57 33.94 25.82
N GLU A 1039 -38.32 34.42 25.80
CA GLU A 1039 -37.96 35.79 25.37
C GLU A 1039 -38.24 35.99 23.87
N LEU A 1040 -38.29 34.90 23.09
CA LEU A 1040 -38.65 34.91 21.66
C LEU A 1040 -40.16 34.76 21.43
N GLY A 1041 -40.98 34.95 22.46
CA GLY A 1041 -42.44 34.78 22.40
C GLY A 1041 -42.90 33.32 22.54
N LYS A 1042 -44.12 33.03 22.08
CA LYS A 1042 -44.74 31.70 22.26
C LYS A 1042 -43.88 30.61 21.60
N GLN A 1043 -43.52 29.58 22.37
CA GLN A 1043 -42.81 28.39 21.92
C GLN A 1043 -43.79 27.42 21.24
N PRO A 1044 -43.70 27.15 19.92
CA PRO A 1044 -44.54 26.13 19.29
C PRO A 1044 -44.22 24.72 19.79
N ILE A 1045 -42.93 24.47 20.10
CA ILE A 1045 -42.44 23.25 20.72
C ILE A 1045 -41.67 23.67 21.98
N PRO A 1046 -42.15 23.34 23.19
CA PRO A 1046 -41.42 23.59 24.42
C PRO A 1046 -40.06 22.89 24.40
N ILE A 1047 -38.99 23.60 24.77
CA ILE A 1047 -37.65 22.99 24.83
C ILE A 1047 -37.54 21.91 25.92
N GLY A 1048 -38.40 21.95 26.94
CA GLY A 1048 -38.50 20.93 27.98
C GLY A 1048 -39.13 19.62 27.52
N ASP A 1049 -39.72 19.58 26.33
CA ASP A 1049 -40.26 18.35 25.73
C ASP A 1049 -39.19 17.57 24.95
N VAL A 1050 -38.01 18.14 24.73
CA VAL A 1050 -36.94 17.55 23.89
C VAL A 1050 -36.38 16.27 24.51
N ASP A 1051 -36.55 15.16 23.81
CA ASP A 1051 -36.00 13.85 24.14
C ASP A 1051 -34.55 13.70 23.67
N ARG A 1052 -34.24 14.31 22.52
CA ARG A 1052 -32.96 14.17 21.83
C ARG A 1052 -32.46 15.49 21.28
N LEU A 1053 -31.18 15.78 21.48
CA LEU A 1053 -30.46 16.91 20.88
C LEU A 1053 -29.38 16.40 19.94
N ILE A 1054 -29.32 16.93 18.71
CA ILE A 1054 -28.24 16.65 17.75
C ILE A 1054 -27.55 17.97 17.39
N ALA A 1055 -26.27 18.08 17.71
CA ALA A 1055 -25.44 19.24 17.40
C ALA A 1055 -24.46 18.92 16.27
N ILE A 1056 -24.45 19.74 15.22
CA ILE A 1056 -23.51 19.62 14.10
C ILE A 1056 -22.99 21.00 13.74
N GLY A 1057 -21.67 21.18 13.75
CA GLY A 1057 -21.03 22.45 13.44
C GLY A 1057 -19.52 22.39 13.62
N SER A 1058 -18.91 23.52 13.98
CA SER A 1058 -17.50 23.53 14.38
C SER A 1058 -17.30 22.76 15.70
N ASP A 1059 -16.07 22.29 15.93
CA ASP A 1059 -15.68 21.67 17.20
C ASP A 1059 -15.97 22.59 18.39
N MET A 1060 -15.77 23.90 18.22
CA MET A 1060 -16.05 24.90 19.24
C MET A 1060 -17.55 25.05 19.53
N MET A 1061 -18.40 25.05 18.50
CA MET A 1061 -19.85 25.15 18.68
C MET A 1061 -20.39 23.89 19.37
N MET A 1062 -19.99 22.70 18.94
CA MET A 1062 -20.44 21.45 19.56
C MET A 1062 -19.97 21.35 21.01
N ALA A 1063 -18.75 21.78 21.33
CA ALA A 1063 -18.26 21.89 22.69
C ALA A 1063 -19.11 22.86 23.53
N ALA A 1064 -19.43 24.04 22.99
CA ALA A 1064 -20.27 25.03 23.68
C ALA A 1064 -21.68 24.50 23.95
N VAL A 1065 -22.29 23.80 22.99
CA VAL A 1065 -23.60 23.15 23.20
C VAL A 1065 -23.51 22.05 24.25
N SER A 1066 -22.45 21.24 24.23
CA SER A 1066 -22.20 20.19 25.24
C SER A 1066 -22.13 20.77 26.65
N GLU A 1067 -21.39 21.86 26.83
CA GLU A 1067 -21.25 22.54 28.13
C GLU A 1067 -22.55 23.24 28.57
N ALA A 1068 -23.20 23.94 27.64
CA ALA A 1068 -24.40 24.74 27.92
C ALA A 1068 -25.55 23.89 28.46
N ARG A 1069 -25.69 22.65 27.98
CA ARG A 1069 -26.69 21.67 28.46
C ARG A 1069 -26.64 21.43 29.96
N HIS A 1070 -25.46 21.51 30.57
CA HIS A 1070 -25.25 21.30 32.01
C HIS A 1070 -25.21 22.60 32.81
N LYS A 1071 -25.22 23.75 32.14
CA LYS A 1071 -25.16 25.09 32.73
C LYS A 1071 -26.40 25.88 32.34
N VAL A 1072 -26.28 26.79 31.38
CA VAL A 1072 -27.30 27.80 31.05
C VAL A 1072 -28.59 27.21 30.45
N LEU A 1073 -28.56 25.98 29.94
CA LEU A 1073 -29.74 25.28 29.40
C LEU A 1073 -30.32 24.22 30.34
N LYS A 1074 -29.68 23.96 31.49
CA LYS A 1074 -29.99 22.85 32.39
C LYS A 1074 -31.45 22.85 32.85
N ASP A 1075 -31.96 24.01 33.23
CA ASP A 1075 -33.30 24.15 33.80
C ASP A 1075 -34.42 24.16 32.73
N TYR A 1076 -34.04 24.22 31.45
CA TYR A 1076 -34.98 24.25 30.33
C TYR A 1076 -35.08 22.91 29.60
N LEU A 1077 -34.02 22.11 29.59
CA LEU A 1077 -33.98 20.82 28.90
C LEU A 1077 -34.59 19.70 29.75
N LYS A 1078 -35.21 18.72 29.08
CA LYS A 1078 -35.71 17.51 29.73
C LYS A 1078 -34.58 16.78 30.46
N PRO A 1079 -34.74 16.41 31.74
CA PRO A 1079 -33.76 15.58 32.43
C PRO A 1079 -33.54 14.24 31.70
N GLY A 1080 -32.29 13.85 31.50
CA GLY A 1080 -31.93 12.58 30.86
C GLY A 1080 -32.07 12.53 29.33
N HIS A 1081 -32.27 13.67 28.66
CA HIS A 1081 -32.28 13.72 27.20
C HIS A 1081 -30.96 13.18 26.59
N VAL A 1082 -31.06 12.53 25.43
CA VAL A 1082 -29.90 12.05 24.67
C VAL A 1082 -29.29 13.22 23.92
N ALA A 1083 -27.97 13.37 23.94
CA ALA A 1083 -27.30 14.43 23.22
C ALA A 1083 -26.13 13.92 22.38
N ILE A 1084 -26.19 14.20 21.08
CA ILE A 1084 -25.29 13.66 20.07
C ILE A 1084 -24.57 14.80 19.36
N GLY A 1085 -23.28 14.64 19.15
CA GLY A 1085 -22.47 15.44 18.25
C GLY A 1085 -22.03 14.61 17.05
N SER A 1086 -22.23 15.13 15.83
CA SER A 1086 -21.65 14.51 14.63
C SER A 1086 -20.20 14.99 14.47
N ILE A 1087 -19.25 14.17 14.89
CA ILE A 1087 -17.84 14.55 15.04
C ILE A 1087 -17.10 14.53 13.70
N ASN A 1088 -16.60 15.71 13.31
CA ASN A 1088 -15.82 15.97 12.10
C ASN A 1088 -14.32 15.75 12.29
N SER A 1089 -13.90 14.57 12.79
CA SER A 1089 -12.47 14.24 12.90
C SER A 1089 -11.80 14.23 11.51
N PRO A 1090 -10.49 14.52 11.41
CA PRO A 1090 -9.73 14.31 10.17
C PRO A 1090 -9.87 12.87 9.64
N MET A 1091 -9.99 12.71 8.32
CA MET A 1091 -10.13 11.38 7.69
C MET A 1091 -9.41 11.34 6.34
N GLN A 1092 -8.66 10.25 6.13
CA GLN A 1092 -7.89 10.06 4.90
C GLN A 1092 -8.44 8.89 4.08
N CYS A 1093 -8.37 7.66 4.62
CA CYS A 1093 -8.78 6.49 3.85
C CYS A 1093 -10.31 6.37 3.71
N MET A 1094 -11.06 6.70 4.76
CA MET A 1094 -12.51 6.48 4.89
C MET A 1094 -13.01 5.03 4.73
N MET A 1095 -12.10 4.05 4.79
CA MET A 1095 -12.41 2.61 4.67
C MET A 1095 -12.91 1.96 5.97
N LYS A 1096 -13.25 2.76 6.99
CA LYS A 1096 -13.59 2.40 8.38
C LYS A 1096 -12.47 1.68 9.14
N GLN A 1097 -11.85 2.39 10.07
CA GLN A 1097 -10.85 1.90 11.03
C GLN A 1097 -9.45 1.57 10.49
N ILE A 1098 -9.19 1.67 9.17
CA ILE A 1098 -7.92 1.23 8.55
C ILE A 1098 -6.74 2.18 8.81
N CYS A 1099 -6.83 3.45 8.40
CA CYS A 1099 -5.70 4.40 8.55
C CYS A 1099 -5.57 5.01 9.95
N ALA A 1100 -6.63 4.94 10.77
CA ALA A 1100 -6.70 5.55 12.10
C ALA A 1100 -6.49 7.08 12.18
N GLN A 1101 -6.53 7.82 11.07
CA GLN A 1101 -6.61 9.28 11.14
C GLN A 1101 -7.92 9.78 11.78
N CYS A 1102 -8.95 8.94 11.85
CA CYS A 1102 -10.27 9.29 12.41
C CYS A 1102 -10.41 9.00 13.92
N LEU A 1103 -9.33 8.72 14.66
CA LEU A 1103 -9.40 8.37 16.10
C LEU A 1103 -9.93 9.53 16.95
N GLN A 1104 -10.93 9.28 17.80
CA GLN A 1104 -11.47 10.28 18.70
C GLN A 1104 -11.45 9.75 20.13
N PRO A 1105 -10.72 10.40 21.06
CA PRO A 1105 -10.76 10.02 22.46
C PRO A 1105 -12.11 10.37 23.08
N HIS A 1106 -12.58 9.45 23.92
CA HIS A 1106 -13.77 9.53 24.75
C HIS A 1106 -13.40 9.44 26.22
N LYS A 1107 -14.21 10.07 27.06
CA LYS A 1107 -14.16 9.93 28.51
C LYS A 1107 -15.57 9.77 29.05
N ASP A 1108 -15.84 8.65 29.71
CA ASP A 1108 -17.13 8.41 30.34
C ASP A 1108 -17.36 9.44 31.48
N PRO A 1109 -18.46 10.21 31.47
CA PRO A 1109 -18.69 11.25 32.45
C PRO A 1109 -19.03 10.72 33.86
N VAL A 1110 -19.41 9.45 33.98
CA VAL A 1110 -19.79 8.79 35.24
C VAL A 1110 -18.62 8.01 35.82
N SER A 1111 -18.01 7.10 35.05
CA SER A 1111 -16.91 6.25 35.52
C SER A 1111 -15.54 6.94 35.43
N GLY A 1112 -15.41 7.94 34.56
CA GLY A 1112 -14.13 8.57 34.23
C GLY A 1112 -13.24 7.72 33.31
N GLU A 1113 -13.72 6.57 32.84
CA GLU A 1113 -12.99 5.65 31.97
C GLU A 1113 -12.71 6.31 30.61
N GLU A 1114 -11.47 6.20 30.13
CA GLU A 1114 -11.05 6.74 28.84
C GLU A 1114 -11.06 5.64 27.77
N SER A 1115 -11.58 5.96 26.60
CA SER A 1115 -11.61 5.06 25.44
C SER A 1115 -11.32 5.81 24.14
N VAL A 1116 -11.13 5.08 23.04
CA VAL A 1116 -10.88 5.68 21.72
C VAL A 1116 -11.81 5.04 20.70
N VAL A 1117 -12.54 5.89 19.98
CA VAL A 1117 -13.44 5.48 18.90
C VAL A 1117 -12.90 5.90 17.54
N PHE A 1118 -13.48 5.36 16.47
CA PHE A 1118 -13.14 5.73 15.11
C PHE A 1118 -14.32 6.51 14.52
N SER A 1119 -14.20 7.82 14.38
CA SER A 1119 -15.29 8.67 13.85
C SER A 1119 -15.69 8.28 12.43
N CYS A 1120 -14.76 7.72 11.66
CA CYS A 1120 -15.07 7.21 10.33
C CYS A 1120 -15.95 5.94 10.34
N PHE A 1121 -16.01 5.23 11.46
CA PHE A 1121 -16.92 4.09 11.66
C PHE A 1121 -18.31 4.56 12.09
N ASN A 1122 -18.35 5.42 13.12
CA ASN A 1122 -19.55 6.12 13.57
C ASN A 1122 -19.17 7.55 14.02
N GLN A 1123 -19.66 8.53 13.27
CA GLN A 1123 -19.43 9.95 13.51
C GLN A 1123 -20.37 10.52 14.58
N ASP A 1124 -21.55 9.93 14.77
CA ASP A 1124 -22.53 10.36 15.76
C ASP A 1124 -22.14 9.80 17.13
N GLN A 1125 -21.67 10.69 18.00
CA GLN A 1125 -21.11 10.34 19.31
C GLN A 1125 -21.84 11.11 20.41
N LEU A 1126 -21.96 10.51 21.60
CA LEU A 1126 -22.55 11.19 22.76
C LEU A 1126 -21.70 12.43 23.11
N LEU A 1127 -22.32 13.62 23.13
CA LEU A 1127 -21.61 14.88 23.38
C LEU A 1127 -20.80 14.83 24.68
N ASP A 1128 -21.40 14.24 25.72
CA ASP A 1128 -20.81 14.17 27.06
C ASP A 1128 -19.58 13.26 27.14
N HIS A 1129 -19.38 12.37 26.15
CA HIS A 1129 -18.22 11.48 26.09
C HIS A 1129 -17.06 12.11 25.31
N VAL A 1130 -17.31 13.09 24.44
CA VAL A 1130 -16.31 13.60 23.49
C VAL A 1130 -15.30 14.52 24.19
N VAL A 1131 -14.02 14.21 24.06
CA VAL A 1131 -12.94 15.10 24.51
C VAL A 1131 -12.65 16.16 23.42
N PHE A 1132 -13.42 17.25 23.42
CA PHE A 1132 -13.32 18.33 22.42
C PHE A 1132 -11.94 19.00 22.31
N PRO A 1133 -11.19 19.26 23.40
CA PRO A 1133 -9.83 19.80 23.28
C PRO A 1133 -8.90 18.90 22.45
N ALA A 1134 -9.06 17.58 22.55
CA ALA A 1134 -8.30 16.64 21.74
C ALA A 1134 -8.73 16.69 20.27
N LEU A 1135 -10.04 16.77 19.98
CA LEU A 1135 -10.53 16.96 18.60
C LEU A 1135 -9.91 18.21 17.96
N ARG A 1136 -9.89 19.34 18.69
CA ARG A 1136 -9.25 20.58 18.25
C ARG A 1136 -7.78 20.38 17.91
N GLN A 1137 -7.02 19.75 18.82
CA GLN A 1137 -5.59 19.48 18.60
C GLN A 1137 -5.36 18.64 17.34
N ARG A 1138 -6.20 17.63 17.09
CA ARG A 1138 -6.11 16.77 15.90
C ARG A 1138 -6.44 17.52 14.61
N LEU A 1139 -7.44 18.40 14.62
CA LEU A 1139 -7.76 19.27 13.47
C LEU A 1139 -6.61 20.23 13.13
N CYS A 1140 -5.80 20.62 14.13
CA CYS A 1140 -4.65 21.50 13.94
C CYS A 1140 -3.34 20.76 13.58
N GLN A 1141 -3.37 19.45 13.37
CA GLN A 1141 -2.16 18.63 13.16
C GLN A 1141 -1.29 19.07 11.97
N ASN A 1142 -1.91 19.60 10.90
CA ASN A 1142 -1.26 20.05 9.67
C ASN A 1142 -1.35 21.58 9.45
N ALA A 1143 -1.68 22.35 10.49
CA ALA A 1143 -2.15 23.74 10.32
C ALA A 1143 -1.16 24.67 9.59
N VAL A 1144 0.16 24.51 9.81
CA VAL A 1144 1.19 25.34 9.17
C VAL A 1144 1.20 25.11 7.66
N HIS A 1145 1.23 23.84 7.25
CA HIS A 1145 1.16 23.45 5.84
C HIS A 1145 -0.17 23.85 5.19
N GLU A 1146 -1.30 23.61 5.86
CA GLU A 1146 -2.63 23.92 5.32
C GLU A 1146 -2.78 25.41 4.99
N LYS A 1147 -2.33 26.29 5.89
CA LYS A 1147 -2.40 27.75 5.70
C LYS A 1147 -1.49 28.25 4.58
N LEU A 1148 -0.29 27.69 4.43
CA LEU A 1148 0.60 28.03 3.31
C LEU A 1148 0.06 27.50 1.99
N THR A 1149 -0.37 26.23 1.96
CA THR A 1149 -0.92 25.57 0.78
C THR A 1149 -2.19 26.26 0.29
N ARG A 1150 -3.04 26.77 1.19
CA ARG A 1150 -4.20 27.58 0.79
C ARG A 1150 -3.79 28.83 0.01
N GLN A 1151 -2.79 29.57 0.48
CA GLN A 1151 -2.26 30.73 -0.24
C GLN A 1151 -1.62 30.32 -1.57
N TRP A 1152 -0.88 29.20 -1.58
CA TRP A 1152 -0.29 28.64 -2.80
C TRP A 1152 -1.33 28.27 -3.86
N ILE A 1153 -2.44 27.64 -3.46
CA ILE A 1153 -3.53 27.31 -4.36
C ILE A 1153 -4.20 28.58 -4.88
N ALA A 1154 -4.42 29.58 -4.03
CA ALA A 1154 -4.96 30.87 -4.48
C ALA A 1154 -4.07 31.52 -5.55
N HIS A 1155 -2.75 31.54 -5.33
CA HIS A 1155 -1.75 31.96 -6.32
C HIS A 1155 -1.89 31.17 -7.64
N CYS A 1156 -1.90 29.84 -7.58
CA CYS A 1156 -2.04 28.99 -8.78
C CYS A 1156 -3.36 29.28 -9.54
N MET A 1157 -4.45 29.51 -8.79
CA MET A 1157 -5.78 29.76 -9.33
C MET A 1157 -5.90 31.12 -10.03
N GLU A 1158 -5.30 32.17 -9.46
CA GLU A 1158 -5.26 33.51 -10.07
C GLU A 1158 -4.47 33.47 -11.39
N GLN A 1159 -3.30 32.83 -11.38
CA GLN A 1159 -2.46 32.69 -12.56
C GLN A 1159 -3.11 31.85 -13.68
N LEU A 1160 -3.83 30.78 -13.32
CA LEU A 1160 -4.61 30.01 -14.31
C LEU A 1160 -5.71 30.86 -14.97
N LYS A 1161 -6.39 31.73 -14.21
CA LYS A 1161 -7.39 32.65 -14.77
C LYS A 1161 -6.75 33.69 -15.69
N GLU A 1162 -5.55 34.18 -15.37
CA GLU A 1162 -4.83 35.13 -16.23
C GLU A 1162 -4.40 34.49 -17.55
N ARG A 1163 -3.89 33.25 -17.53
CA ARG A 1163 -3.55 32.49 -18.74
C ARG A 1163 -4.77 32.25 -19.63
N GLN A 1164 -5.92 31.92 -19.04
CA GLN A 1164 -7.18 31.73 -19.79
C GLN A 1164 -7.73 33.03 -20.41
N LYS A 1165 -7.32 34.21 -19.93
CA LYS A 1165 -7.69 35.50 -20.53
C LYS A 1165 -6.74 35.91 -21.67
N THR A 1166 -5.57 35.30 -21.77
CA THR A 1166 -4.52 35.61 -22.76
C THR A 1166 -4.45 34.61 -23.92
N VAL A 1167 -5.19 33.51 -23.83
CA VAL A 1167 -5.45 32.51 -24.89
C VAL A 1167 -6.86 32.71 -25.40
#